data_AF-A0A8T6RL71-F1
#
_entry.id   AF-A0A8T6RL71-F1
#
_cell.length_a   1.000
_cell.length_b   1.000
_cell.length_c   1.000
_cell.angle_alpha   90.00
_cell.angle_beta   90.00
_cell.angle_gamma   90.00
#
_symmetry.space_group_name_H-M   'P 1'
#
loop_
_entity.id
_entity.type
_entity.pdbx_description
1 polymer ?
#
loop_
_entity_poly.entity_id
_entity_poly.type
_entity_poly.pdbx_seq_one_letter_code
_entity_poly.pdbx_strand_id
1 'polypeptide(L)'
;MSNSEEKFFDALKQVYVGIEIKSGKSAYGFVNLLRIKKHYFDFISKKLKEDIETEILDFPNFKEELYDKLLSFFKHYFTQSGSIYLYDTPYSDNIYDKVYSNKEDVSLFWKTHMLYYVKSDRIFNDMDVQIYGITFSFDASKLEYKEANEKRDIIILLNEIKPNNKIIFEVNYSERGKKTNIAEIKKELKKNGIKLTSEDIIQAEIAFKKQTEVDYFINKDARSFLKEQFDFWHHRYIFSDESEFDEKRIKQLKMLKKFAYKIIDAIAEFEDELVRIWKKPRFVFNSNYVITLNKIASKTSGNLLIKKIVNHDNFTLQIDEWRELKLISEGFTSKELFNGSILNEKYEFLPIDTKYFENLKMEILSLFKNLDNELDGWLIKSENFQALNTILPKFERKVRTIYIDPPFNKETEADYFYSVKFKNATWLTILENRLSLASELLTNNGSIFVKCDNRGNMFVRLLMDEIFGSENFKNEIIVERTKAKQKIEGRFITQNESLFFYAKGMNNIFYDIERPIDAKWYPLLHFPRPDEKPRTILGKQYYPPINRRWALSQERISAMENKKKIRINESLKYTDCLGNEIYGMPEILYDSKEVGNIWFDIPVYAQKEHFPTENSEELLERVIISSTDEGDIIMDFFLGSGTTIATAQKLKRRWIGIEMGKHFYDIILPRMKLTLAGHVSGISKKKKVYKGGFFKYYKLEQYEQTLSKATYNDSSPIQKYDEDIYNQYLFLNDLKLLKTLDIDYKQNNIKLNLSKVYDNIDIAETYSNLKGIWIKSISRDFVEFENCEKLDFTNLDYKSFKPLIWWGK
;
A
#
# COMPACT_ATOMS: atom_id res chain seq x y z
N MET A 1 25.84 6.47 -43.02
CA MET A 1 26.06 5.48 -41.94
C MET A 1 26.42 6.28 -40.71
N SER A 2 25.61 6.25 -39.63
CA SER A 2 25.96 7.02 -38.42
C SER A 2 27.15 6.39 -37.71
N ASN A 3 27.98 7.25 -37.12
CA ASN A 3 29.15 6.91 -36.32
C ASN A 3 28.73 6.07 -35.09
N SER A 4 29.48 5.04 -34.68
CA SER A 4 29.16 4.21 -33.50
C SER A 4 29.02 5.04 -32.22
N GLU A 5 29.75 6.15 -32.14
CA GLU A 5 29.61 7.16 -31.08
C GLU A 5 28.19 7.77 -31.03
N GLU A 6 27.67 8.26 -32.16
CA GLU A 6 26.32 8.83 -32.24
C GLU A 6 25.26 7.78 -31.91
N LYS A 7 25.42 6.56 -32.43
CA LYS A 7 24.52 5.44 -32.11
C LYS A 7 24.50 5.12 -30.63
N PHE A 8 25.65 5.14 -29.95
CA PHE A 8 25.74 4.88 -28.52
C PHE A 8 25.01 5.95 -27.72
N PHE A 9 25.31 7.24 -27.94
CA PHE A 9 24.69 8.31 -27.18
C PHE A 9 23.19 8.48 -27.48
N ASP A 10 22.75 8.28 -28.74
CA ASP A 10 21.34 8.32 -29.10
C ASP A 10 20.57 7.16 -28.46
N ALA A 11 21.12 5.93 -28.51
CA ALA A 11 20.50 4.78 -27.88
C ALA A 11 20.46 4.93 -26.36
N LEU A 12 21.57 5.38 -25.73
CA LEU A 12 21.63 5.62 -24.30
C LEU A 12 20.65 6.72 -23.88
N LYS A 13 20.49 7.78 -24.68
CA LYS A 13 19.50 8.84 -24.45
C LYS A 13 18.07 8.32 -24.55
N GLN A 14 17.75 7.55 -25.59
CA GLN A 14 16.42 6.93 -25.75
C GLN A 14 16.10 5.99 -24.60
N VAL A 15 17.09 5.22 -24.17
CA VAL A 15 16.99 4.29 -23.05
C VAL A 15 16.80 5.02 -21.72
N TYR A 16 17.60 6.06 -21.46
CA TYR A 16 17.64 6.73 -20.16
C TYR A 16 16.54 7.81 -20.00
N VAL A 17 16.36 8.65 -21.02
CA VAL A 17 15.45 9.80 -21.01
C VAL A 17 14.10 9.48 -21.67
N GLY A 18 14.10 8.67 -22.73
CA GLY A 18 12.90 8.44 -23.55
C GLY A 18 12.62 9.55 -24.57
N ILE A 19 11.34 9.73 -24.94
CA ILE A 19 10.90 10.68 -25.98
C ILE A 19 10.97 12.12 -25.44
N GLU A 20 11.57 13.03 -26.21
CA GLU A 20 11.76 14.43 -25.83
C GLU A 20 10.43 15.20 -25.74
N ILE A 21 10.20 15.90 -24.63
CA ILE A 21 9.00 16.70 -24.39
C ILE A 21 9.36 18.18 -24.42
N LYS A 22 8.74 18.95 -25.32
CA LYS A 22 8.75 20.42 -25.33
C LYS A 22 7.34 20.92 -24.97
N SER A 23 6.93 20.78 -23.72
CA SER A 23 5.66 21.35 -23.25
C SER A 23 5.91 22.48 -22.24
N GLY A 24 5.15 23.56 -22.38
CA GLY A 24 5.36 24.84 -21.70
C GLY A 24 4.85 24.94 -20.26
N LYS A 25 4.43 23.85 -19.61
CA LYS A 25 4.04 23.87 -18.18
C LYS A 25 4.42 22.56 -17.48
N SER A 26 5.28 22.69 -16.46
CA SER A 26 5.78 21.63 -15.57
C SER A 26 4.75 21.15 -14.53
N ALA A 27 3.47 21.05 -14.90
CA ALA A 27 2.41 20.74 -13.93
C ALA A 27 2.43 19.28 -13.46
N TYR A 28 3.08 18.38 -14.20
CA TYR A 28 3.09 16.93 -13.95
C TYR A 28 4.43 16.44 -13.41
N GLY A 29 4.38 15.56 -12.43
CA GLY A 29 5.52 14.97 -11.77
C GLY A 29 6.33 14.05 -12.67
N PHE A 30 5.69 13.14 -13.40
CA PHE A 30 6.41 12.28 -14.34
C PHE A 30 7.05 13.07 -15.49
N VAL A 31 6.36 14.08 -16.04
CA VAL A 31 6.94 14.96 -17.06
C VAL A 31 8.11 15.75 -16.50
N ASN A 32 8.01 16.24 -15.27
CA ASN A 32 9.10 16.89 -14.58
C ASN A 32 10.29 15.93 -14.37
N LEU A 33 10.01 14.68 -13.99
CA LEU A 33 11.02 13.62 -13.87
C LEU A 33 11.77 13.41 -15.20
N LEU A 34 11.06 13.27 -16.32
CA LEU A 34 11.69 13.11 -17.64
C LEU A 34 12.54 14.33 -18.03
N ARG A 35 12.10 15.54 -17.68
CA ARG A 35 12.87 16.76 -17.85
C ARG A 35 14.16 16.73 -17.02
N ILE A 36 14.07 16.38 -15.74
CA ILE A 36 15.23 16.26 -14.84
C ILE A 36 16.21 15.19 -15.36
N LYS A 37 15.69 14.03 -15.79
CA LYS A 37 16.48 12.97 -16.43
C LYS A 37 17.25 13.50 -17.64
N LYS A 38 16.58 14.27 -18.50
CA LYS A 38 17.20 14.86 -19.69
C LYS A 38 18.35 15.80 -19.33
N HIS A 39 18.12 16.77 -18.45
CA HIS A 39 19.16 17.72 -18.07
C HIS A 39 20.37 17.03 -17.44
N TYR A 40 20.12 16.06 -16.55
CA TYR A 40 21.16 15.24 -15.96
C TYR A 40 21.96 14.46 -17.02
N PHE A 41 21.26 13.82 -17.96
CA PHE A 41 21.87 13.07 -19.05
C PHE A 41 22.71 13.96 -19.98
N ASP A 42 22.18 15.12 -20.38
CA ASP A 42 22.88 16.05 -21.27
C ASP A 42 24.20 16.54 -20.62
N PHE A 43 24.21 16.76 -19.30
CA PHE A 43 25.42 17.10 -18.55
C PHE A 43 26.44 15.94 -18.50
N ILE A 44 26.00 14.75 -18.08
CA ILE A 44 26.87 13.57 -17.95
C ILE A 44 27.42 13.13 -19.31
N SER A 45 26.60 13.14 -20.35
CA SER A 45 27.00 12.71 -21.70
C SER A 45 28.08 13.60 -22.29
N LYS A 46 27.99 14.93 -22.12
CA LYS A 46 29.03 15.87 -22.52
C LYS A 46 30.35 15.55 -21.82
N LYS A 47 30.32 15.35 -20.49
CA LYS A 47 31.53 15.07 -19.71
C LYS A 47 32.14 13.70 -20.03
N LEU A 48 31.31 12.69 -20.22
CA LEU A 48 31.73 11.36 -20.65
C LEU A 48 32.41 11.40 -22.01
N LYS A 49 31.89 12.19 -22.95
CA LYS A 49 32.51 12.36 -24.26
C LYS A 49 33.89 13.00 -24.14
N GLU A 50 34.04 14.06 -23.35
CA GLU A 50 35.34 14.70 -23.08
C GLU A 50 36.36 13.72 -22.44
N ASP A 51 35.92 12.93 -21.45
CA ASP A 51 36.77 11.96 -20.77
C ASP A 51 37.20 10.81 -21.69
N ILE A 52 36.28 10.28 -22.51
CA ILE A 52 36.60 9.26 -23.52
C ILE A 52 37.56 9.82 -24.56
N GLU A 53 37.30 11.01 -25.10
CA GLU A 53 38.18 11.64 -26.11
C GLU A 53 39.60 11.86 -25.59
N THR A 54 39.75 12.21 -24.31
CA THR A 54 41.06 12.45 -23.69
C THR A 54 41.84 11.15 -23.51
N GLU A 55 41.23 10.10 -22.96
CA GLU A 55 41.94 8.85 -22.66
C GLU A 55 42.13 7.96 -23.90
N ILE A 56 41.26 8.06 -24.91
CA ILE A 56 41.31 7.19 -26.10
C ILE A 56 42.38 7.58 -27.11
N LEU A 57 43.04 8.72 -26.91
CA LEU A 57 44.21 9.14 -27.68
C LEU A 57 45.30 8.06 -27.70
N ASP A 58 45.40 7.28 -26.62
CA ASP A 58 46.36 6.17 -26.51
C ASP A 58 45.96 4.94 -27.35
N PHE A 59 44.67 4.81 -27.74
CA PHE A 59 44.11 3.65 -28.47
C PHE A 59 43.03 4.05 -29.50
N PRO A 60 43.36 4.80 -30.58
CA PRO A 60 42.37 5.33 -31.52
C PRO A 60 41.54 4.24 -32.21
N ASN A 61 42.13 3.07 -32.49
CA ASN A 61 41.44 1.94 -33.13
C ASN A 61 40.43 1.24 -32.20
N PHE A 62 40.46 1.52 -30.89
CA PHE A 62 39.54 0.94 -29.90
C PHE A 62 38.26 1.79 -29.74
N LYS A 63 38.22 3.00 -30.31
CA LYS A 63 37.10 3.93 -30.13
C LYS A 63 35.76 3.35 -30.57
N GLU A 64 35.69 2.75 -31.75
CA GLU A 64 34.44 2.13 -32.23
C GLU A 64 34.06 0.90 -31.40
N GLU A 65 35.02 0.02 -31.09
CA GLU A 65 34.77 -1.17 -30.27
C GLU A 65 34.27 -0.79 -28.87
N LEU A 66 34.87 0.22 -28.23
CA LEU A 66 34.44 0.72 -26.92
C LEU A 66 32.95 1.11 -26.93
N TYR A 67 32.53 1.94 -27.89
CA TYR A 67 31.15 2.39 -27.99
C TYR A 67 30.18 1.24 -28.29
N ASP A 68 30.55 0.33 -29.20
CA ASP A 68 29.72 -0.83 -29.54
C ASP A 68 29.55 -1.78 -28.35
N LYS A 69 30.60 -1.99 -27.55
CA LYS A 69 30.58 -2.85 -26.36
C LYS A 69 29.79 -2.23 -25.22
N LEU A 70 29.95 -0.93 -24.97
CA LEU A 70 29.13 -0.19 -24.00
C LEU A 70 27.65 -0.20 -24.40
N LEU A 71 27.36 0.06 -25.68
CA LEU A 71 26.00 -0.01 -26.23
C LEU A 71 25.40 -1.40 -26.05
N SER A 72 26.19 -2.44 -26.39
CA SER A 72 25.79 -3.83 -26.23
C SER A 72 25.40 -4.09 -24.77
N PHE A 73 26.25 -3.77 -23.80
CA PHE A 73 25.91 -3.99 -22.39
C PHE A 73 24.62 -3.26 -21.97
N PHE A 74 24.57 -1.93 -22.10
CA PHE A 74 23.47 -1.15 -21.53
C PHE A 74 22.12 -1.45 -22.18
N LYS A 75 22.06 -1.70 -23.49
CA LYS A 75 20.79 -1.98 -24.18
C LYS A 75 20.00 -3.16 -23.57
N HIS A 76 20.64 -4.08 -22.85
CA HIS A 76 19.96 -5.23 -22.26
C HIS A 76 19.33 -4.98 -20.87
N TYR A 77 19.77 -3.97 -20.13
CA TYR A 77 19.38 -3.79 -18.71
C TYR A 77 18.41 -2.64 -18.48
N PHE A 78 18.00 -1.94 -19.53
CA PHE A 78 16.98 -0.91 -19.45
C PHE A 78 15.75 -1.27 -20.26
N THR A 79 14.59 -0.91 -19.72
CA THR A 79 13.34 -0.98 -20.44
C THR A 79 13.17 0.18 -21.43
N GLN A 80 12.14 0.09 -22.28
CA GLN A 80 11.70 1.21 -23.12
C GLN A 80 11.17 2.43 -22.33
N SER A 81 11.07 2.33 -21.00
CA SER A 81 10.70 3.43 -20.08
C SER A 81 11.89 3.91 -19.24
N GLY A 82 13.06 3.32 -19.43
CA GLY A 82 14.29 3.65 -18.70
C GLY A 82 14.33 3.16 -17.25
N SER A 83 13.56 2.13 -16.91
CA SER A 83 13.69 1.40 -15.64
C SER A 83 14.81 0.37 -15.74
N ILE A 84 15.53 0.16 -14.64
CA ILE A 84 16.69 -0.74 -14.56
C ILE A 84 16.25 -2.10 -14.00
N TYR A 85 15.98 -3.07 -14.87
CA TYR A 85 15.76 -4.47 -14.50
C TYR A 85 15.78 -5.40 -15.72
N LEU A 86 15.88 -6.71 -15.45
CA LEU A 86 15.81 -7.76 -16.46
C LEU A 86 14.36 -7.95 -16.94
N TYR A 87 14.02 -7.36 -18.08
CA TYR A 87 12.68 -7.48 -18.67
C TYR A 87 12.56 -8.68 -19.60
N ASP A 88 13.41 -8.84 -20.60
CA ASP A 88 13.30 -9.93 -21.58
C ASP A 88 14.66 -10.08 -22.29
N THR A 89 15.24 -11.28 -22.31
CA THR A 89 16.54 -11.51 -22.96
C THR A 89 16.34 -12.34 -24.23
N PRO A 90 16.53 -11.76 -25.43
CA PRO A 90 16.50 -12.51 -26.68
C PRO A 90 17.41 -13.74 -26.64
N TYR A 91 16.99 -14.86 -27.26
CA TYR A 91 17.78 -16.10 -27.31
C TYR A 91 19.17 -15.92 -27.92
N SER A 92 19.32 -14.96 -28.84
CA SER A 92 20.60 -14.58 -29.46
C SER A 92 21.58 -13.94 -28.49
N ASP A 93 21.10 -13.40 -27.37
CA ASP A 93 21.88 -12.55 -26.49
C ASP A 93 22.56 -13.41 -25.43
N ASN A 94 23.86 -13.17 -25.24
CA ASN A 94 24.70 -14.04 -24.43
C ASN A 94 24.90 -13.49 -23.00
N ILE A 95 23.79 -13.20 -22.33
CA ILE A 95 23.77 -12.65 -20.96
C ILE A 95 23.93 -13.78 -19.92
N TYR A 96 24.46 -13.46 -18.75
CA TYR A 96 24.58 -14.39 -17.62
C TYR A 96 23.20 -14.75 -17.07
N ASP A 97 22.44 -13.73 -16.67
CA ASP A 97 21.10 -13.87 -16.12
C ASP A 97 20.01 -13.67 -17.19
N LYS A 98 19.73 -14.71 -17.96
CA LYS A 98 18.75 -14.62 -19.05
C LYS A 98 17.32 -14.80 -18.55
N VAL A 99 16.39 -14.08 -19.18
CA VAL A 99 14.94 -14.26 -19.01
C VAL A 99 14.36 -14.74 -20.34
N TYR A 100 14.09 -16.04 -20.45
CA TYR A 100 13.69 -16.69 -21.71
C TYR A 100 12.19 -16.87 -21.88
N SER A 101 11.43 -16.89 -20.79
CA SER A 101 9.98 -17.12 -20.85
C SER A 101 9.24 -16.69 -19.59
N ASN A 102 7.96 -16.37 -19.76
CA ASN A 102 7.05 -16.10 -18.66
C ASN A 102 6.70 -17.36 -17.83
N LYS A 103 7.13 -18.57 -18.24
CA LYS A 103 6.81 -19.81 -17.49
C LYS A 103 7.53 -19.90 -16.15
N GLU A 104 8.65 -19.18 -16.00
CA GLU A 104 9.47 -19.13 -14.79
C GLU A 104 9.31 -17.82 -14.02
N ASP A 105 8.20 -17.09 -14.25
CA ASP A 105 7.89 -15.77 -13.68
C ASP A 105 8.28 -15.64 -12.19
N VAL A 106 7.93 -16.61 -11.36
CA VAL A 106 8.18 -16.56 -9.91
C VAL A 106 9.68 -16.64 -9.56
N SER A 107 10.49 -17.37 -10.33
CA SER A 107 11.95 -17.40 -10.12
C SER A 107 12.60 -16.02 -10.33
N LEU A 108 11.93 -15.15 -11.10
CA LEU A 108 12.34 -13.76 -11.32
C LEU A 108 12.01 -12.85 -10.15
N PHE A 109 11.27 -13.33 -9.13
CA PHE A 109 11.08 -12.58 -7.89
C PHE A 109 12.43 -12.18 -7.29
N TRP A 110 13.41 -13.09 -7.21
CA TRP A 110 14.76 -12.78 -6.71
C TRP A 110 15.56 -11.83 -7.61
N LYS A 111 15.07 -11.52 -8.81
CA LYS A 111 15.63 -10.49 -9.69
C LYS A 111 14.85 -9.18 -9.61
N THR A 112 13.63 -9.20 -9.08
CA THR A 112 12.70 -8.06 -9.03
C THR A 112 12.42 -7.58 -7.60
N HIS A 113 12.74 -8.35 -6.56
CA HIS A 113 12.65 -7.96 -5.16
C HIS A 113 13.56 -6.76 -4.86
N MET A 114 14.57 -6.53 -5.69
CA MET A 114 15.39 -5.32 -5.66
C MET A 114 14.70 -4.09 -6.25
N LEU A 115 13.40 -4.16 -6.57
CA LEU A 115 12.66 -3.06 -7.18
C LEU A 115 11.56 -2.55 -6.24
N TYR A 116 11.28 -1.25 -6.30
CA TYR A 116 9.98 -0.71 -5.93
C TYR A 116 9.09 -0.71 -7.15
N TYR A 117 7.86 -1.18 -6.99
CA TYR A 117 6.81 -0.97 -7.96
C TYR A 117 6.10 0.35 -7.66
N VAL A 118 6.21 1.30 -8.57
CA VAL A 118 5.49 2.57 -8.50
C VAL A 118 4.24 2.44 -9.35
N LYS A 119 3.09 2.46 -8.68
CA LYS A 119 1.79 2.64 -9.32
C LYS A 119 1.46 4.12 -9.33
N SER A 120 1.33 4.72 -10.51
CA SER A 120 0.77 6.08 -10.62
C SER A 120 -0.74 6.03 -10.87
N ASP A 121 -1.48 7.02 -10.37
CA ASP A 121 -2.84 7.25 -10.84
C ASP A 121 -2.79 7.59 -12.34
N ARG A 122 -3.71 7.01 -13.14
CA ARG A 122 -3.86 7.41 -14.55
C ARG A 122 -4.52 8.77 -14.59
N ILE A 123 -3.74 9.78 -14.96
CA ILE A 123 -4.25 11.15 -15.13
C ILE A 123 -4.12 11.48 -16.61
N PHE A 124 -5.27 11.49 -17.32
CA PHE A 124 -5.33 11.94 -18.70
C PHE A 124 -5.53 13.45 -18.72
N ASN A 125 -4.57 14.18 -19.28
CA ASN A 125 -4.68 15.61 -19.52
C ASN A 125 -4.10 15.95 -20.90
N ASP A 126 -4.47 17.13 -21.40
CA ASP A 126 -4.05 17.61 -22.70
C ASP A 126 -2.52 17.69 -22.80
N MET A 127 -1.96 17.20 -23.92
CA MET A 127 -0.52 17.10 -24.08
C MET A 127 -0.05 17.20 -25.53
N ASP A 128 1.07 17.89 -25.74
CA ASP A 128 1.77 17.94 -27.03
C ASP A 128 2.99 16.99 -27.02
N VAL A 129 3.07 16.10 -28.02
CA VAL A 129 4.20 15.21 -28.30
C VAL A 129 4.81 15.60 -29.64
N GLN A 130 6.11 15.83 -29.69
CA GLN A 130 6.79 16.17 -30.95
C GLN A 130 7.59 14.99 -31.48
N ILE A 131 7.34 14.58 -32.72
CA ILE A 131 8.08 13.50 -33.40
C ILE A 131 8.48 14.00 -34.79
N TYR A 132 9.78 13.94 -35.11
CA TYR A 132 10.37 14.41 -36.39
C TYR A 132 9.95 15.84 -36.81
N GLY A 133 9.82 16.75 -35.84
CA GLY A 133 9.42 18.15 -36.10
C GLY A 133 7.92 18.38 -36.27
N ILE A 134 7.09 17.34 -36.24
CA ILE A 134 5.62 17.41 -36.26
C ILE A 134 5.10 17.38 -34.83
N THR A 135 4.14 18.24 -34.51
CA THR A 135 3.55 18.34 -33.17
C THR A 135 2.22 17.61 -33.13
N PHE A 136 2.11 16.56 -32.32
CA PHE A 136 0.88 15.83 -32.04
C PHE A 136 0.29 16.31 -30.72
N SER A 137 -0.82 17.02 -30.78
CA SER A 137 -1.58 17.49 -29.62
C SER A 137 -2.66 16.45 -29.29
N PHE A 138 -2.73 15.99 -28.07
CA PHE A 138 -3.76 15.08 -27.57
C PHE A 138 -4.66 15.86 -26.61
N ASP A 139 -5.91 16.05 -26.98
CA ASP A 139 -6.96 16.69 -26.18
C ASP A 139 -7.70 15.60 -25.39
N ALA A 140 -7.48 15.59 -24.07
CA ALA A 140 -8.06 14.67 -23.11
C ALA A 140 -9.17 15.33 -22.28
N SER A 141 -9.58 16.55 -22.60
CA SER A 141 -10.58 17.33 -21.85
C SER A 141 -11.93 16.63 -21.69
N LYS A 142 -12.27 15.70 -22.59
CA LYS A 142 -13.50 14.88 -22.56
C LYS A 142 -13.39 13.62 -21.72
N LEU A 143 -12.19 13.26 -21.27
CA LEU A 143 -12.00 12.13 -20.35
C LEU A 143 -12.40 12.58 -18.95
N GLU A 144 -13.62 12.23 -18.54
CA GLU A 144 -13.99 12.33 -17.13
C GLU A 144 -13.03 11.47 -16.29
N TYR A 145 -12.61 11.99 -15.13
CA TYR A 145 -11.94 11.20 -14.08
C TYR A 145 -12.87 10.05 -13.68
N LYS A 146 -12.69 8.89 -14.30
CA LYS A 146 -13.46 7.69 -14.02
C LYS A 146 -12.55 6.56 -13.59
N GLU A 147 -12.92 6.03 -12.44
CA GLU A 147 -12.59 4.73 -11.84
C GLU A 147 -11.15 4.24 -11.91
N ALA A 148 -10.58 3.99 -10.72
CA ALA A 148 -9.37 3.18 -10.57
C ALA A 148 -9.59 1.70 -10.95
N ASN A 149 -10.83 1.24 -11.20
CA ASN A 149 -11.15 -0.17 -11.43
C ASN A 149 -11.55 -0.50 -12.89
N GLU A 150 -11.77 0.49 -13.74
CA GLU A 150 -12.00 0.28 -15.17
C GLU A 150 -10.84 0.87 -15.97
N LYS A 151 -9.79 0.08 -16.24
CA LYS A 151 -8.84 0.40 -17.31
C LYS A 151 -9.57 0.23 -18.66
N ARG A 152 -10.42 1.17 -19.05
CA ARG A 152 -10.91 1.26 -20.42
C ARG A 152 -9.74 1.67 -21.31
N ASP A 153 -9.49 0.92 -22.38
CA ASP A 153 -8.51 1.31 -23.40
C ASP A 153 -8.86 2.70 -23.92
N ILE A 154 -7.87 3.52 -24.23
CA ILE A 154 -8.11 4.79 -24.90
C ILE A 154 -8.06 4.62 -26.42
N ILE A 155 -8.88 5.40 -27.11
CA ILE A 155 -8.82 5.57 -28.57
C ILE A 155 -8.51 7.02 -28.89
N ILE A 156 -7.73 7.24 -29.95
CA ILE A 156 -7.43 8.57 -30.48
C ILE A 156 -8.18 8.80 -31.78
N LEU A 157 -8.83 9.95 -31.90
CA LEU A 157 -9.59 10.38 -33.07
C LEU A 157 -8.95 11.65 -33.62
N LEU A 158 -8.71 11.73 -34.93
CA LEU A 158 -8.19 12.96 -35.54
C LEU A 158 -9.28 14.05 -35.46
N ASN A 159 -8.96 15.17 -34.82
CA ASN A 159 -9.86 16.31 -34.64
C ASN A 159 -9.56 17.42 -35.66
N GLU A 160 -8.34 17.98 -35.64
CA GLU A 160 -7.96 19.12 -36.48
C GLU A 160 -6.49 19.04 -36.93
N ILE A 161 -6.17 19.63 -38.08
CA ILE A 161 -4.79 19.85 -38.55
C ILE A 161 -4.58 21.37 -38.68
N LYS A 162 -3.67 21.94 -37.89
CA LYS A 162 -3.36 23.37 -37.87
C LYS A 162 -2.14 23.72 -38.75
N PRO A 163 -2.00 24.99 -39.17
CA PRO A 163 -0.78 25.49 -39.81
C PRO A 163 0.44 25.22 -38.92
N ASN A 164 1.62 24.96 -39.53
CA ASN A 164 2.88 24.55 -38.88
C ASN A 164 2.99 23.07 -38.43
N ASN A 165 2.39 22.13 -39.18
CA ASN A 165 2.51 20.69 -38.90
C ASN A 165 2.06 20.30 -37.47
N LYS A 166 1.00 20.93 -36.96
CA LYS A 166 0.38 20.57 -35.68
C LYS A 166 -0.90 19.77 -35.93
N ILE A 167 -0.92 18.53 -35.45
CA ILE A 167 -2.03 17.58 -35.58
C ILE A 167 -2.70 17.46 -34.21
N ILE A 168 -4.01 17.64 -34.14
CA ILE A 168 -4.78 17.55 -32.90
C ILE A 168 -5.62 16.27 -32.92
N PHE A 169 -5.39 15.41 -31.93
CA PHE A 169 -6.16 14.22 -31.64
C PHE A 169 -7.07 14.47 -30.44
N GLU A 170 -8.32 14.02 -30.53
CA GLU A 170 -9.21 13.89 -29.40
C GLU A 170 -9.05 12.50 -28.78
N VAL A 171 -8.91 12.42 -27.46
CA VAL A 171 -8.73 11.17 -26.72
C VAL A 171 -10.04 10.80 -26.01
N ASN A 172 -10.52 9.59 -26.26
CA ASN A 172 -11.75 9.08 -25.67
C ASN A 172 -11.57 7.66 -25.09
N TYR A 173 -12.44 7.25 -24.17
CA TYR A 173 -12.49 5.85 -23.75
C TYR A 173 -13.02 4.96 -24.88
N SER A 174 -12.45 3.77 -25.00
CA SER A 174 -12.92 2.72 -25.88
C SER A 174 -14.27 2.22 -25.37
N GLU A 175 -15.28 2.34 -26.22
CA GLU A 175 -16.59 1.73 -25.99
C GLU A 175 -16.71 0.45 -26.81
N ARG A 176 -17.09 -0.66 -26.16
CA ARG A 176 -17.35 -1.96 -26.81
C ARG A 176 -16.18 -2.50 -27.65
N GLY A 177 -14.94 -2.28 -27.20
CA GLY A 177 -13.73 -2.82 -27.85
C GLY A 177 -13.31 -2.10 -29.14
N LYS A 178 -13.83 -0.89 -29.37
CA LYS A 178 -13.43 -0.05 -30.50
C LYS A 178 -11.93 0.30 -30.40
N LYS A 179 -11.20 0.22 -31.51
CA LYS A 179 -9.76 0.55 -31.60
C LYS A 179 -9.50 1.78 -32.47
N THR A 180 -8.37 2.44 -32.25
CA THR A 180 -7.87 3.54 -33.09
C THR A 180 -7.75 3.10 -34.55
N ASN A 181 -8.42 3.82 -35.47
CA ASN A 181 -8.37 3.52 -36.90
C ASN A 181 -7.21 4.26 -37.60
N ILE A 182 -6.00 3.71 -37.50
CA ILE A 182 -4.77 4.32 -38.04
C ILE A 182 -4.85 4.53 -39.56
N ALA A 183 -5.54 3.64 -40.29
CA ALA A 183 -5.66 3.72 -41.74
C ALA A 183 -6.45 4.97 -42.20
N GLU A 184 -7.50 5.32 -41.45
CA GLU A 184 -8.32 6.50 -41.70
C GLU A 184 -7.58 7.80 -41.38
N ILE A 185 -6.89 7.84 -40.22
CA ILE A 185 -6.03 8.97 -39.83
C ILE A 185 -4.97 9.22 -40.92
N LYS A 186 -4.32 8.17 -41.41
CA LYS A 186 -3.32 8.27 -42.48
C LYS A 186 -3.89 8.81 -43.79
N LYS A 187 -5.11 8.39 -44.16
CA LYS A 187 -5.80 8.87 -45.36
C LYS A 187 -6.05 10.37 -45.28
N GLU A 188 -6.48 10.86 -44.12
CA GLU A 188 -6.80 12.27 -43.92
C GLU A 188 -5.56 13.15 -43.81
N LEU A 189 -4.50 12.68 -43.16
CA LEU A 189 -3.20 13.36 -43.14
C LEU A 189 -2.59 13.50 -44.55
N LYS A 190 -2.72 12.45 -45.38
CA LYS A 190 -2.24 12.47 -46.77
C LYS A 190 -2.98 13.50 -47.63
N LYS A 191 -4.30 13.68 -47.44
CA LYS A 191 -5.07 14.73 -48.14
C LYS A 191 -4.58 16.14 -47.81
N ASN A 192 -4.09 16.34 -46.58
CA ASN A 192 -3.59 17.62 -46.09
C ASN A 192 -2.08 17.81 -46.31
N GLY A 193 -1.45 16.99 -47.16
CA GLY A 193 -0.05 17.16 -47.55
C GLY A 193 0.99 16.66 -46.52
N ILE A 194 0.56 16.05 -45.41
CA ILE A 194 1.46 15.52 -44.37
C ILE A 194 1.78 14.04 -44.66
N LYS A 195 3.06 13.73 -44.91
CA LYS A 195 3.54 12.36 -45.11
C LYS A 195 4.04 11.77 -43.80
N LEU A 196 3.20 10.96 -43.15
CA LEU A 196 3.54 10.19 -41.96
C LEU A 196 3.37 8.68 -42.22
N THR A 197 4.23 7.87 -41.59
CA THR A 197 4.08 6.41 -41.58
C THR A 197 3.07 5.97 -40.53
N SER A 198 2.60 4.73 -40.63
CA SER A 198 1.73 4.15 -39.59
C SER A 198 2.48 4.00 -38.27
N GLU A 199 3.80 3.76 -38.34
CA GLU A 199 4.67 3.68 -37.17
C GLU A 199 4.77 5.00 -36.43
N ASP A 200 4.84 6.14 -37.13
CA ASP A 200 4.94 7.46 -36.49
C ASP A 200 3.70 7.80 -35.64
N ILE A 201 2.50 7.47 -36.14
CA ILE A 201 1.24 7.66 -35.42
C ILE A 201 1.18 6.75 -34.20
N ILE A 202 1.62 5.49 -34.35
CA ILE A 202 1.72 4.53 -33.25
C ILE A 202 2.72 5.01 -32.20
N GLN A 203 3.87 5.56 -32.60
CA GLN A 203 4.86 6.11 -31.69
C GLN A 203 4.31 7.33 -30.94
N ALA A 204 3.52 8.20 -31.59
CA ALA A 204 2.84 9.31 -30.92
C ALA A 204 1.81 8.82 -29.90
N GLU A 205 1.00 7.82 -30.25
CA GLU A 205 0.02 7.20 -29.34
C GLU A 205 0.71 6.51 -28.15
N ILE A 206 1.79 5.77 -28.40
CA ILE A 206 2.61 5.13 -27.36
C ILE A 206 3.22 6.20 -26.44
N ALA A 207 3.73 7.30 -27.00
CA ALA A 207 4.30 8.40 -26.21
C ALA A 207 3.26 9.00 -25.26
N PHE A 208 2.05 9.27 -25.75
CA PHE A 208 0.93 9.76 -24.94
C PHE A 208 0.52 8.76 -23.84
N LYS A 209 0.38 7.46 -24.20
CA LYS A 209 0.06 6.40 -23.23
C LYS A 209 1.13 6.26 -22.14
N LYS A 210 2.41 6.27 -22.50
CA LYS A 210 3.55 6.19 -21.55
C LYS A 210 3.59 7.35 -20.56
N GLN A 211 3.03 8.50 -20.91
CA GLN A 211 3.04 9.71 -20.07
C GLN A 211 1.78 9.83 -19.19
N THR A 212 0.73 9.08 -19.51
CA THR A 212 -0.55 9.07 -18.78
C THR A 212 -0.74 7.82 -17.90
N GLU A 213 -0.07 6.72 -18.24
CA GLU A 213 0.01 5.50 -17.46
C GLU A 213 1.46 5.23 -17.08
N VAL A 214 1.81 5.37 -15.81
CA VAL A 214 3.20 5.20 -15.34
C VAL A 214 3.26 4.12 -14.27
N ASP A 215 3.06 2.88 -14.70
CA ASP A 215 3.57 1.73 -13.96
C ASP A 215 5.06 1.60 -14.28
N TYR A 216 5.93 1.86 -13.30
CA TYR A 216 7.37 1.72 -13.50
C TYR A 216 8.07 1.20 -12.25
N PHE A 217 9.28 0.70 -12.46
CA PHE A 217 10.12 0.17 -11.40
C PHE A 217 11.23 1.17 -11.07
N ILE A 218 11.52 1.29 -9.77
CA ILE A 218 12.70 1.96 -9.25
C ILE A 218 13.60 0.88 -8.65
N ASN A 219 14.84 0.77 -9.09
CA ASN A 219 15.81 -0.16 -8.54
C ASN A 219 16.34 0.35 -7.20
N LYS A 220 16.25 -0.50 -6.16
CA LYS A 220 16.66 -0.23 -4.77
C LYS A 220 18.18 0.00 -4.67
N ASP A 221 18.98 -0.63 -5.54
CA ASP A 221 20.43 -0.50 -5.62
C ASP A 221 20.92 -0.80 -7.06
N ALA A 222 20.71 0.18 -7.94
CA ALA A 222 21.13 0.07 -9.34
C ALA A 222 22.65 -0.08 -9.51
N ARG A 223 23.43 0.48 -8.58
CA ARG A 223 24.90 0.48 -8.67
C ARG A 223 25.45 -0.92 -8.54
N SER A 224 25.12 -1.61 -7.45
CA SER A 224 25.59 -2.96 -7.19
C SER A 224 25.08 -3.91 -8.27
N PHE A 225 23.80 -3.78 -8.63
CA PHE A 225 23.19 -4.56 -9.70
C PHE A 225 23.94 -4.45 -11.03
N LEU A 226 24.07 -3.24 -11.56
CA LEU A 226 24.67 -3.04 -12.88
C LEU A 226 26.17 -3.37 -12.88
N LYS A 227 26.89 -3.12 -11.78
CA LYS A 227 28.32 -3.50 -11.67
C LYS A 227 28.50 -5.00 -11.66
N GLU A 228 27.69 -5.73 -10.91
CA GLU A 228 27.70 -7.20 -10.89
C GLU A 228 27.39 -7.77 -12.28
N GLN A 229 26.32 -7.27 -12.91
CA GLN A 229 25.93 -7.70 -14.26
C GLN A 229 26.99 -7.34 -15.32
N PHE A 230 27.65 -6.19 -15.17
CA PHE A 230 28.77 -5.81 -16.03
C PHE A 230 29.98 -6.72 -15.83
N ASP A 231 30.31 -7.07 -14.59
CA ASP A 231 31.45 -7.94 -14.31
C ASP A 231 31.24 -9.34 -14.89
N PHE A 232 30.03 -9.90 -14.81
CA PHE A 232 29.70 -11.15 -15.48
C PHE A 232 29.80 -11.04 -17.00
N TRP A 233 29.25 -9.97 -17.58
CA TRP A 233 29.31 -9.71 -19.02
C TRP A 233 30.76 -9.52 -19.50
N HIS A 234 31.56 -8.77 -18.76
CA HIS A 234 32.96 -8.45 -19.06
C HIS A 234 33.85 -9.70 -18.94
N HIS A 235 33.66 -10.49 -17.89
CA HIS A 235 34.32 -11.79 -17.75
C HIS A 235 34.03 -12.66 -18.97
N ARG A 236 32.76 -12.80 -19.36
CA ARG A 236 32.39 -13.59 -20.54
C ARG A 236 33.04 -13.07 -21.82
N TYR A 237 33.05 -11.76 -22.03
CA TYR A 237 33.67 -11.14 -23.19
C TYR A 237 35.18 -11.42 -23.24
N ILE A 238 35.89 -11.33 -22.11
CA ILE A 238 37.30 -11.69 -21.99
C ILE A 238 37.54 -13.15 -22.43
N PHE A 239 36.70 -14.08 -21.99
CA PHE A 239 36.88 -15.51 -22.27
C PHE A 239 36.25 -16.00 -23.58
N SER A 240 35.43 -15.18 -24.25
CA SER A 240 34.85 -15.49 -25.56
C SER A 240 35.78 -15.13 -26.72
N ASP A 241 36.72 -14.21 -26.51
CA ASP A 241 37.78 -13.93 -27.47
C ASP A 241 38.84 -15.07 -27.33
N GLU A 242 38.82 -16.03 -28.26
CA GLU A 242 40.01 -16.85 -28.51
C GLU A 242 41.08 -15.91 -29.09
N SER A 243 42.16 -15.60 -28.35
CA SER A 243 43.52 -15.23 -28.81
C SER A 243 44.23 -14.23 -27.88
N GLU A 244 45.44 -14.56 -27.45
CA GLU A 244 46.52 -13.73 -26.89
C GLU A 244 46.16 -12.40 -26.16
N PHE A 245 46.24 -12.43 -24.82
CA PHE A 245 46.14 -11.24 -23.97
C PHE A 245 47.46 -10.45 -23.93
N ASP A 246 47.72 -9.63 -24.95
CA ASP A 246 48.84 -8.69 -24.91
C ASP A 246 48.59 -7.52 -23.93
N GLU A 247 49.67 -6.80 -23.55
CA GLU A 247 49.58 -5.68 -22.59
C GLU A 247 48.60 -4.59 -23.08
N LYS A 248 48.52 -4.41 -24.41
CA LYS A 248 47.62 -3.45 -25.06
C LYS A 248 46.15 -3.83 -24.86
N ARG A 249 45.77 -5.09 -25.09
CA ARG A 249 44.41 -5.60 -24.91
C ARG A 249 43.98 -5.54 -23.45
N ILE A 250 44.88 -5.84 -22.52
CA ILE A 250 44.59 -5.69 -21.08
C ILE A 250 44.29 -4.22 -20.72
N LYS A 251 45.05 -3.26 -21.26
CA LYS A 251 44.78 -1.82 -21.06
C LYS A 251 43.42 -1.41 -21.65
N GLN A 252 43.08 -1.88 -22.85
CA GLN A 252 41.77 -1.64 -23.48
C GLN A 252 40.60 -2.20 -22.65
N LEU A 253 40.72 -3.43 -22.14
CA LEU A 253 39.70 -4.04 -21.29
C LEU A 253 39.52 -3.29 -19.96
N LYS A 254 40.62 -2.87 -19.33
CA LYS A 254 40.56 -2.01 -18.13
C LYS A 254 39.88 -0.68 -18.42
N MET A 255 40.13 -0.10 -19.60
CA MET A 255 39.50 1.13 -20.06
C MET A 255 37.99 0.96 -20.27
N LEU A 256 37.56 -0.12 -20.91
CA LEU A 256 36.15 -0.48 -21.07
C LEU A 256 35.45 -0.60 -19.71
N LYS A 257 36.04 -1.35 -18.77
CA LYS A 257 35.51 -1.48 -17.41
C LYS A 257 35.41 -0.14 -16.68
N LYS A 258 36.44 0.70 -16.81
CA LYS A 258 36.47 2.05 -16.21
C LYS A 258 35.32 2.92 -16.71
N PHE A 259 35.10 3.00 -18.03
CA PHE A 259 34.02 3.82 -18.59
C PHE A 259 32.64 3.23 -18.33
N ALA A 260 32.50 1.91 -18.39
CA ALA A 260 31.25 1.25 -18.00
C ALA A 260 30.88 1.59 -16.56
N TYR A 261 31.84 1.51 -15.63
CA TYR A 261 31.61 1.87 -14.23
C TYR A 261 31.26 3.35 -14.05
N LYS A 262 31.95 4.27 -14.73
CA LYS A 262 31.59 5.71 -14.72
C LYS A 262 30.14 5.94 -15.16
N ILE A 263 29.70 5.27 -16.24
CA ILE A 263 28.32 5.37 -16.73
C ILE A 263 27.34 4.75 -15.72
N ILE A 264 27.66 3.58 -15.18
CA ILE A 264 26.84 2.91 -14.15
C ILE A 264 26.69 3.79 -12.93
N ASP A 265 27.78 4.40 -12.45
CA ASP A 265 27.79 5.25 -11.27
C ASP A 265 26.94 6.51 -11.50
N ALA A 266 27.00 7.13 -12.68
CA ALA A 266 26.10 8.23 -13.03
C ALA A 266 24.63 7.81 -13.09
N ILE A 267 24.31 6.65 -13.68
CA ILE A 267 22.94 6.16 -13.76
C ILE A 267 22.41 5.83 -12.36
N ALA A 268 23.25 5.21 -11.52
CA ALA A 268 22.88 4.83 -10.17
C ALA A 268 22.64 6.04 -9.25
N GLU A 269 23.41 7.12 -9.35
CA GLU A 269 23.13 8.34 -8.55
C GLU A 269 21.75 8.92 -8.85
N PHE A 270 21.28 8.83 -10.10
CA PHE A 270 19.92 9.23 -10.44
C PHE A 270 18.88 8.28 -9.86
N GLU A 271 19.12 6.97 -9.95
CA GLU A 271 18.20 5.98 -9.39
C GLU A 271 18.11 6.09 -7.85
N ASP A 272 19.24 6.32 -7.19
CA ASP A 272 19.33 6.61 -5.76
C ASP A 272 18.48 7.84 -5.39
N GLU A 273 18.44 8.86 -6.25
CA GLU A 273 17.58 10.02 -6.08
C GLU A 273 16.10 9.65 -6.13
N LEU A 274 15.69 8.80 -7.08
CA LEU A 274 14.30 8.28 -7.11
C LEU A 274 13.96 7.45 -5.88
N VAL A 275 14.89 6.61 -5.41
CA VAL A 275 14.71 5.84 -4.18
C VAL A 275 14.50 6.77 -2.99
N ARG A 276 15.23 7.88 -2.91
CA ARG A 276 15.06 8.88 -1.85
C ARG A 276 13.72 9.59 -1.94
N ILE A 277 13.28 10.01 -3.13
CA ILE A 277 11.95 10.60 -3.33
C ILE A 277 10.85 9.59 -2.97
N TRP A 278 11.05 8.31 -3.29
CA TRP A 278 10.10 7.23 -3.01
C TRP A 278 9.97 6.94 -1.51
N LYS A 279 11.11 6.83 -0.80
CA LYS A 279 11.19 6.60 0.66
C LYS A 279 10.92 7.84 1.51
N LYS A 280 10.89 9.03 0.90
CA LYS A 280 10.56 10.29 1.57
C LYS A 280 9.25 10.16 2.37
N PRO A 281 9.22 10.55 3.65
CA PRO A 281 7.98 10.70 4.41
C PRO A 281 7.01 11.66 3.69
N ARG A 282 5.69 11.46 3.85
CA ARG A 282 4.68 12.27 3.17
C ARG A 282 4.09 13.34 4.06
N PHE A 283 3.80 14.50 3.48
CA PHE A 283 2.98 15.51 4.16
C PHE A 283 1.57 14.96 4.37
N VAL A 284 0.95 15.35 5.49
CA VAL A 284 -0.46 15.09 5.77
C VAL A 284 -1.27 16.29 5.30
N PHE A 285 -2.35 16.03 4.56
CA PHE A 285 -3.29 17.04 4.08
C PHE A 285 -4.65 16.87 4.73
N ASN A 286 -5.25 18.00 5.13
CA ASN A 286 -6.66 18.11 5.54
C ASN A 286 -7.10 17.03 6.54
N SER A 287 -6.45 16.91 7.70
CA SER A 287 -6.93 15.97 8.72
C SER A 287 -8.28 16.39 9.24
N ASN A 288 -9.26 15.51 9.11
CA ASN A 288 -10.62 15.70 9.58
C ASN A 288 -10.95 14.61 10.60
N TYR A 289 -11.94 14.90 11.43
CA TYR A 289 -12.32 14.07 12.56
C TYR A 289 -13.80 13.79 12.49
N VAL A 290 -14.17 12.55 12.79
CA VAL A 290 -15.55 12.13 12.95
C VAL A 290 -15.76 11.76 14.42
N ILE A 291 -16.66 12.47 15.08
CA ILE A 291 -16.86 12.37 16.53
C ILE A 291 -18.36 12.29 16.81
N THR A 292 -18.79 11.31 17.59
CA THR A 292 -20.20 11.23 17.99
C THR A 292 -20.57 12.28 19.03
N LEU A 293 -21.81 12.80 18.98
CA LEU A 293 -22.26 13.87 19.88
C LEU A 293 -22.10 13.51 21.37
N ASN A 294 -22.29 12.25 21.75
CA ASN A 294 -22.12 11.77 23.13
C ASN A 294 -20.67 11.91 23.61
N LYS A 295 -19.68 11.68 22.73
CA LYS A 295 -18.26 11.85 23.05
C LYS A 295 -17.94 13.32 23.32
N ILE A 296 -18.50 14.24 22.51
CA ILE A 296 -18.37 15.68 22.74
C ILE A 296 -19.08 16.08 24.04
N ALA A 297 -20.34 15.67 24.22
CA ALA A 297 -21.17 16.00 25.39
C ALA A 297 -20.56 15.51 26.72
N SER A 298 -19.81 14.40 26.69
CA SER A 298 -19.13 13.86 27.87
C SER A 298 -17.99 14.74 28.41
N LYS A 299 -17.46 15.67 27.61
CA LYS A 299 -16.36 16.57 28.00
C LYS A 299 -16.90 17.85 28.63
N THR A 300 -16.10 18.47 29.49
CA THR A 300 -16.41 19.78 30.10
C THR A 300 -16.65 20.81 29.01
N SER A 301 -17.75 21.57 29.10
CA SER A 301 -18.22 22.52 28.06
C SER A 301 -18.64 21.90 26.72
N GLY A 302 -18.71 20.57 26.61
CA GLY A 302 -19.13 19.87 25.39
C GLY A 302 -20.52 20.26 24.91
N ASN A 303 -21.50 20.32 25.81
CA ASN A 303 -22.88 20.73 25.48
C ASN A 303 -22.96 22.18 24.94
N LEU A 304 -22.11 23.08 25.42
CA LEU A 304 -22.04 24.46 24.90
C LEU A 304 -21.49 24.45 23.47
N LEU A 305 -20.48 23.62 23.20
CA LEU A 305 -19.91 23.51 21.87
C LEU A 305 -20.88 22.85 20.88
N ILE A 306 -21.65 21.84 21.30
CA ILE A 306 -22.70 21.25 20.46
C ILE A 306 -23.73 22.33 20.06
N LYS A 307 -24.14 23.19 20.98
CA LYS A 307 -25.03 24.33 20.64
C LYS A 307 -24.40 25.27 19.62
N LYS A 308 -23.10 25.56 19.72
CA LYS A 308 -22.38 26.35 18.70
C LYS A 308 -22.37 25.66 17.33
N ILE A 309 -22.11 24.34 17.30
CA ILE A 309 -22.11 23.53 16.06
C ILE A 309 -23.50 23.57 15.40
N VAL A 310 -24.56 23.38 16.17
CA VAL A 310 -25.95 23.39 15.66
C VAL A 310 -26.36 24.74 15.08
N ASN A 311 -25.83 25.84 15.62
CA ASN A 311 -26.09 27.20 15.15
C ASN A 311 -25.16 27.64 14.00
N HIS A 312 -24.23 26.79 13.56
CA HIS A 312 -23.28 27.12 12.51
C HIS A 312 -23.95 27.07 11.12
N ASP A 313 -23.57 27.99 10.22
CA ASP A 313 -24.19 28.10 8.89
C ASP A 313 -24.11 26.80 8.07
N ASN A 314 -23.00 26.08 8.18
CA ASN A 314 -22.77 24.79 7.50
C ASN A 314 -23.43 23.58 8.18
N PHE A 315 -24.16 23.75 9.29
CA PHE A 315 -24.79 22.63 9.99
C PHE A 315 -25.84 21.92 9.12
N THR A 316 -26.45 22.63 8.17
CA THR A 316 -27.35 22.07 7.15
C THR A 316 -26.69 20.96 6.34
N LEU A 317 -25.43 21.14 5.92
CA LEU A 317 -24.67 20.12 5.19
C LEU A 317 -24.47 18.84 6.01
N GLN A 318 -24.28 18.97 7.34
CA GLN A 318 -24.17 17.83 8.23
C GLN A 318 -25.51 17.08 8.38
N ILE A 319 -26.63 17.81 8.42
CA ILE A 319 -27.98 17.23 8.44
C ILE A 319 -28.24 16.48 7.13
N ASP A 320 -27.88 17.05 5.98
CA ASP A 320 -28.06 16.42 4.68
C ASP A 320 -27.27 15.11 4.57
N GLU A 321 -26.02 15.10 5.06
CA GLU A 321 -25.23 13.86 5.17
C GLU A 321 -25.91 12.82 6.07
N TRP A 322 -26.50 13.23 7.21
CA TRP A 322 -27.26 12.31 8.06
C TRP A 322 -28.52 11.75 7.38
N ARG A 323 -29.19 12.54 6.54
CA ARG A 323 -30.35 12.10 5.74
C ARG A 323 -29.94 11.10 4.67
N GLU A 324 -28.86 11.38 3.94
CA GLU A 324 -28.29 10.48 2.92
C GLU A 324 -27.90 9.13 3.53
N LEU A 325 -27.29 9.16 4.73
CA LEU A 325 -26.95 7.96 5.50
C LEU A 325 -28.16 7.31 6.20
N LYS A 326 -29.36 7.88 6.07
CA LYS A 326 -30.61 7.40 6.70
C LYS A 326 -30.51 7.29 8.24
N LEU A 327 -29.72 8.16 8.85
CA LEU A 327 -29.58 8.26 10.31
C LEU A 327 -30.72 9.05 10.96
N ILE A 328 -31.36 9.93 10.18
CA ILE A 328 -32.50 10.75 10.59
C ILE A 328 -33.60 10.72 9.51
N SER A 329 -34.83 11.06 9.91
CA SER A 329 -35.97 11.18 8.98
C SER A 329 -35.95 12.50 8.19
N GLU A 330 -36.64 12.55 7.05
CA GLU A 330 -36.74 13.77 6.23
C GLU A 330 -37.29 14.99 7.02
N GLY A 331 -38.29 14.76 7.89
CA GLY A 331 -38.89 15.80 8.73
C GLY A 331 -38.09 16.20 9.97
N PHE A 332 -36.87 15.68 10.15
CA PHE A 332 -36.04 16.00 11.31
C PHE A 332 -35.67 17.49 11.38
N THR A 333 -35.74 18.05 12.59
CA THR A 333 -35.31 19.42 12.88
C THR A 333 -34.21 19.47 13.94
N SER A 334 -33.32 20.46 13.85
CA SER A 334 -32.20 20.63 14.81
C SER A 334 -32.63 20.78 16.26
N LYS A 335 -33.86 21.22 16.52
CA LYS A 335 -34.45 21.31 17.86
C LYS A 335 -34.61 19.94 18.53
N GLU A 336 -34.83 18.88 17.75
CA GLU A 336 -35.00 17.51 18.27
C GLU A 336 -33.71 16.92 18.87
N LEU A 337 -32.55 17.50 18.57
CA LEU A 337 -31.27 17.10 19.16
C LEU A 337 -31.24 17.32 20.68
N PHE A 338 -32.09 18.19 21.21
CA PHE A 338 -32.08 18.55 22.61
C PHE A 338 -33.44 18.28 23.27
N ASN A 339 -33.41 17.61 24.42
CA ASN A 339 -34.53 17.58 25.36
C ASN A 339 -34.31 18.70 26.39
N GLY A 340 -34.77 19.91 26.06
CA GLY A 340 -34.48 21.12 26.83
C GLY A 340 -33.04 21.61 26.61
N SER A 341 -32.18 21.49 27.62
CA SER A 341 -30.74 21.87 27.52
C SER A 341 -29.79 20.68 27.40
N ILE A 342 -30.30 19.45 27.45
CA ILE A 342 -29.53 18.20 27.44
C ILE A 342 -29.71 17.51 26.09
N LEU A 343 -28.66 16.84 25.61
CA LEU A 343 -28.67 16.06 24.38
C LEU A 343 -29.70 14.93 24.45
N ASN A 344 -30.48 14.74 23.39
CA ASN A 344 -31.49 13.69 23.30
C ASN A 344 -30.82 12.32 23.12
N GLU A 345 -31.12 11.37 24.01
CA GLU A 345 -30.60 9.99 24.00
C GLU A 345 -30.81 9.29 22.64
N LYS A 346 -31.89 9.61 21.92
CA LYS A 346 -32.16 9.04 20.59
C LYS A 346 -31.07 9.39 19.57
N TYR A 347 -30.51 10.60 19.66
CA TYR A 347 -29.62 11.19 18.66
C TYR A 347 -28.19 11.39 19.18
N GLU A 348 -27.88 10.93 20.39
CA GLU A 348 -26.58 11.18 21.02
C GLU A 348 -25.40 10.55 20.26
N PHE A 349 -25.64 9.51 19.45
CA PHE A 349 -24.60 8.83 18.68
C PHE A 349 -24.47 9.34 17.25
N LEU A 350 -25.18 10.42 16.86
CA LEU A 350 -25.00 11.01 15.55
C LEU A 350 -23.54 11.50 15.38
N PRO A 351 -22.85 11.12 14.28
CA PRO A 351 -21.47 11.50 14.04
C PRO A 351 -21.39 12.91 13.46
N ILE A 352 -20.56 13.77 14.03
CA ILE A 352 -20.18 15.08 13.50
C ILE A 352 -18.86 14.94 12.75
N ASP A 353 -18.80 15.41 11.51
CA ASP A 353 -17.60 15.47 10.69
C ASP A 353 -17.05 16.90 10.66
N THR A 354 -15.81 17.08 11.13
CA THR A 354 -15.18 18.41 11.20
C THR A 354 -14.95 19.05 9.84
N LYS A 355 -15.03 18.31 8.72
CA LYS A 355 -14.89 18.88 7.37
C LYS A 355 -15.87 20.03 7.08
N TYR A 356 -17.02 20.04 7.76
CA TYR A 356 -18.04 21.09 7.62
C TYR A 356 -17.81 22.30 8.55
N PHE A 357 -16.93 22.16 9.54
CA PHE A 357 -16.76 23.09 10.67
C PHE A 357 -15.30 23.48 10.89
N GLU A 358 -14.56 23.85 9.83
CA GLU A 358 -13.11 24.09 9.91
C GLU A 358 -12.72 25.18 10.94
N ASN A 359 -13.56 26.21 11.11
CA ASN A 359 -13.40 27.27 12.11
C ASN A 359 -13.57 26.80 13.57
N LEU A 360 -14.43 25.83 13.82
CA LEU A 360 -14.72 25.25 15.14
C LEU A 360 -13.89 24.00 15.42
N LYS A 361 -13.24 23.41 14.42
CA LYS A 361 -12.43 22.20 14.53
C LYS A 361 -11.44 22.26 15.68
N MET A 362 -10.64 23.32 15.79
CA MET A 362 -9.69 23.46 16.89
C MET A 362 -10.37 23.57 18.26
N GLU A 363 -11.54 24.23 18.35
CA GLU A 363 -12.32 24.28 19.59
C GLU A 363 -12.82 22.87 19.98
N ILE A 364 -13.26 22.07 19.00
CA ILE A 364 -13.68 20.67 19.20
C ILE A 364 -12.51 19.81 19.70
N LEU A 365 -11.36 19.88 19.03
CA LEU A 365 -10.20 19.06 19.38
C LEU A 365 -9.62 19.44 20.74
N SER A 366 -9.67 20.72 21.13
CA SER A 366 -9.19 21.20 22.43
C SER A 366 -9.94 20.63 23.64
N LEU A 367 -11.13 20.04 23.43
CA LEU A 367 -11.87 19.31 24.47
C LEU A 367 -11.16 18.04 24.95
N PHE A 368 -10.24 17.50 24.13
CA PHE A 368 -9.55 16.23 24.37
C PHE A 368 -8.10 16.50 24.77
N LYS A 369 -7.77 16.27 26.06
CA LYS A 369 -6.43 16.52 26.63
C LYS A 369 -5.34 15.54 26.17
N ASN A 370 -5.74 14.36 25.69
CA ASN A 370 -4.86 13.31 25.15
C ASN A 370 -5.44 12.84 23.81
N LEU A 371 -5.38 13.70 22.80
CA LEU A 371 -6.12 13.58 21.55
C LEU A 371 -5.92 12.22 20.87
N ASP A 372 -4.68 11.82 20.58
CA ASP A 372 -4.43 10.55 19.88
C ASP A 372 -4.89 9.35 20.71
N ASN A 373 -4.79 9.39 22.05
CA ASN A 373 -5.29 8.32 22.93
C ASN A 373 -6.81 8.19 22.95
N GLU A 374 -7.54 9.28 22.67
CA GLU A 374 -9.00 9.28 22.61
C GLU A 374 -9.52 8.79 21.25
N LEU A 375 -8.64 8.66 20.25
CA LEU A 375 -8.99 8.13 18.94
C LEU A 375 -9.13 6.61 18.96
N ASP A 376 -10.26 6.15 18.47
CA ASP A 376 -10.53 4.77 18.12
C ASP A 376 -9.85 4.38 16.80
N GLY A 377 -9.53 5.33 15.90
CA GLY A 377 -8.80 4.94 14.69
C GLY A 377 -8.30 6.06 13.77
N TRP A 378 -7.49 5.61 12.80
CA TRP A 378 -6.84 6.42 11.77
C TRP A 378 -7.18 5.86 10.39
N LEU A 379 -7.90 6.64 9.58
CA LEU A 379 -8.26 6.28 8.21
C LEU A 379 -7.45 7.12 7.21
N ILE A 380 -6.52 6.49 6.49
CA ILE A 380 -5.49 7.18 5.71
C ILE A 380 -5.74 6.98 4.22
N LYS A 381 -5.94 8.08 3.49
CA LYS A 381 -6.06 8.07 2.04
C LYS A 381 -4.68 8.18 1.39
N SER A 382 -4.13 7.05 0.95
CA SER A 382 -2.82 7.01 0.29
C SER A 382 -2.56 5.65 -0.34
N GLU A 383 -1.62 5.61 -1.30
CA GLU A 383 -0.88 4.41 -1.64
C GLU A 383 -0.27 3.79 -0.36
N ASN A 384 -0.42 2.48 -0.19
CA ASN A 384 -0.22 1.82 1.09
C ASN A 384 1.27 1.64 1.47
N PHE A 385 2.20 1.49 0.52
CA PHE A 385 3.62 1.54 0.84
C PHE A 385 4.00 2.92 1.42
N GLN A 386 3.53 4.00 0.79
CA GLN A 386 3.81 5.37 1.25
C GLN A 386 3.20 5.66 2.61
N ALA A 387 1.99 5.15 2.86
CA ALA A 387 1.34 5.27 4.15
C ALA A 387 2.11 4.52 5.24
N LEU A 388 2.42 3.24 5.02
CA LEU A 388 3.17 2.42 5.98
C LEU A 388 4.52 3.07 6.31
N ASN A 389 5.27 3.51 5.29
CA ASN A 389 6.55 4.19 5.49
C ASN A 389 6.40 5.52 6.27
N THR A 390 5.35 6.30 6.01
CA THR A 390 5.13 7.59 6.68
C THR A 390 4.71 7.42 8.14
N ILE A 391 3.88 6.43 8.45
CA ILE A 391 3.36 6.21 9.81
C ILE A 391 4.25 5.31 10.65
N LEU A 392 5.25 4.63 10.05
CA LEU A 392 6.15 3.71 10.71
C LEU A 392 6.73 4.29 12.01
N PRO A 393 7.32 5.50 12.03
CA PRO A 393 7.87 6.04 13.29
C PRO A 393 6.82 6.18 14.40
N LYS A 394 5.56 6.50 14.04
CA LYS A 394 4.47 6.75 15.00
C LYS A 394 3.86 5.47 15.58
N PHE A 395 3.88 4.38 14.82
CA PHE A 395 3.24 3.11 15.18
C PHE A 395 4.20 1.92 15.24
N GLU A 396 5.51 2.16 15.19
CA GLU A 396 6.53 1.13 15.34
C GLU A 396 6.25 0.29 16.58
N ARG A 397 6.13 -1.03 16.39
CA ARG A 397 5.82 -2.01 17.44
C ARG A 397 4.58 -1.69 18.28
N LYS A 398 3.56 -1.04 17.71
CA LYS A 398 2.28 -0.74 18.39
C LYS A 398 1.09 -1.55 17.86
N VAL A 399 1.19 -2.11 16.66
CA VAL A 399 0.08 -2.86 16.05
C VAL A 399 0.03 -4.26 16.65
N ARG A 400 -1.14 -4.69 17.09
CA ARG A 400 -1.34 -6.02 17.66
C ARG A 400 -1.63 -7.05 16.58
N THR A 401 -2.58 -6.76 15.71
CA THR A 401 -2.99 -7.67 14.66
C THR A 401 -3.09 -6.95 13.33
N ILE A 402 -2.48 -7.53 12.31
CA ILE A 402 -2.64 -7.12 10.92
C ILE A 402 -3.52 -8.15 10.21
N TYR A 403 -4.58 -7.69 9.55
CA TYR A 403 -5.32 -8.50 8.60
C TYR A 403 -5.22 -7.85 7.23
N ILE A 404 -4.88 -8.63 6.20
CA ILE A 404 -4.88 -8.16 4.82
C ILE A 404 -5.52 -9.18 3.88
N ASP A 405 -6.26 -8.66 2.91
CA ASP A 405 -6.81 -9.39 1.77
C ASP A 405 -6.26 -8.75 0.49
N PRO A 406 -4.97 -8.98 0.15
CA PRO A 406 -4.35 -8.34 -0.99
C PRO A 406 -5.06 -8.74 -2.30
N PRO A 407 -5.07 -7.86 -3.32
CA PRO A 407 -5.67 -8.19 -4.60
C PRO A 407 -4.99 -9.42 -5.18
N PHE A 408 -5.78 -10.45 -5.52
CA PHE A 408 -5.27 -11.68 -6.11
C PHE A 408 -4.87 -11.45 -7.56
N ASN A 409 -3.86 -12.17 -8.06
CA ASN A 409 -3.54 -12.25 -9.48
C ASN A 409 -4.59 -13.10 -10.21
N LYS A 410 -5.84 -12.63 -10.27
CA LYS A 410 -6.88 -13.29 -11.06
C LYS A 410 -6.58 -13.00 -12.56
N GLU A 411 -7.25 -13.62 -13.52
CA GLU A 411 -7.04 -13.29 -14.95
C GLU A 411 -8.28 -12.55 -15.49
N THR A 412 -8.80 -11.64 -14.68
CA THR A 412 -10.05 -10.88 -14.86
C THR A 412 -9.80 -9.37 -14.70
N GLU A 413 -10.79 -8.52 -14.95
CA GLU A 413 -10.60 -7.07 -15.16
C GLU A 413 -9.87 -6.32 -14.02
N ALA A 414 -9.92 -6.82 -12.79
CA ALA A 414 -9.16 -6.27 -11.65
C ALA A 414 -7.65 -6.61 -11.65
N ASP A 415 -7.17 -7.34 -12.65
CA ASP A 415 -5.82 -7.89 -12.75
C ASP A 415 -4.98 -7.23 -13.85
N TYR A 416 -5.55 -6.27 -14.57
CA TYR A 416 -4.89 -5.49 -15.61
C TYR A 416 -4.03 -4.34 -15.05
N PHE A 417 -3.80 -4.30 -13.73
CA PHE A 417 -3.04 -3.23 -13.09
C PHE A 417 -1.54 -3.23 -13.35
N TYR A 418 -0.99 -4.23 -14.05
CA TYR A 418 0.44 -4.35 -14.30
C TYR A 418 0.75 -4.28 -15.79
N SER A 419 1.57 -3.31 -16.20
CA SER A 419 2.10 -3.16 -17.56
C SER A 419 3.25 -4.16 -17.88
N VAL A 420 3.34 -5.29 -17.17
CA VAL A 420 4.49 -6.22 -17.24
C VAL A 420 4.07 -7.64 -17.59
N LYS A 421 4.91 -8.31 -18.39
CA LYS A 421 4.78 -9.72 -18.79
C LYS A 421 4.92 -10.72 -17.62
N PHE A 422 5.48 -10.29 -16.49
CA PHE A 422 5.85 -11.10 -15.31
C PHE A 422 4.99 -10.72 -14.10
N LYS A 423 3.77 -11.25 -14.06
CA LYS A 423 2.71 -10.81 -13.14
C LYS A 423 2.97 -11.26 -11.70
N ASN A 424 3.42 -12.50 -11.50
CA ASN A 424 3.63 -13.07 -10.18
C ASN A 424 4.82 -12.43 -9.47
N ALA A 425 5.96 -12.25 -10.17
CA ALA A 425 7.13 -11.59 -9.58
C ALA A 425 6.85 -10.13 -9.19
N THR A 426 6.15 -9.40 -10.06
CA THR A 426 5.74 -8.01 -9.77
C THR A 426 4.81 -7.93 -8.57
N TRP A 427 3.82 -8.82 -8.50
CA TRP A 427 2.89 -8.90 -7.39
C TRP A 427 3.59 -9.26 -6.07
N LEU A 428 4.50 -10.23 -6.09
CA LEU A 428 5.30 -10.58 -4.92
C LEU A 428 6.19 -9.42 -4.45
N THR A 429 6.82 -8.70 -5.37
CA THR A 429 7.62 -7.50 -5.05
C THR A 429 6.78 -6.42 -4.38
N ILE A 430 5.53 -6.24 -4.80
CA ILE A 430 4.59 -5.30 -4.16
C ILE A 430 4.28 -5.75 -2.74
N LEU A 431 3.98 -7.03 -2.53
CA LEU A 431 3.69 -7.57 -1.21
C LEU A 431 4.90 -7.52 -0.29
N GLU A 432 6.09 -7.92 -0.76
CA GLU A 432 7.35 -7.92 0.00
C GLU A 432 7.58 -6.54 0.62
N ASN A 433 7.62 -5.51 -0.23
CA ASN A 433 7.87 -4.13 0.18
C ASN A 433 6.93 -3.65 1.31
N ARG A 434 5.68 -4.12 1.33
CA ARG A 434 4.66 -3.74 2.33
C ARG A 434 4.73 -4.60 3.57
N LEU A 435 4.87 -5.91 3.39
CA LEU A 435 4.98 -6.88 4.48
C LEU A 435 6.24 -6.65 5.32
N SER A 436 7.34 -6.26 4.70
CA SER A 436 8.57 -5.86 5.39
C SER A 436 8.34 -4.67 6.33
N LEU A 437 7.63 -3.62 5.89
CA LEU A 437 7.24 -2.49 6.75
C LEU A 437 6.19 -2.88 7.81
N ALA A 438 5.21 -3.69 7.43
CA ALA A 438 4.18 -4.21 8.32
C ALA A 438 4.76 -5.03 9.49
N SER A 439 5.85 -5.76 9.22
CA SER A 439 6.60 -6.52 10.23
C SER A 439 7.16 -5.61 11.32
N GLU A 440 7.65 -4.41 11.00
CA GLU A 440 8.19 -3.44 11.97
C GLU A 440 7.09 -2.72 12.80
N LEU A 441 5.88 -2.61 12.24
CA LEU A 441 4.71 -2.04 12.92
C LEU A 441 4.13 -2.99 13.99
N LEU A 442 4.32 -4.30 13.83
CA LEU A 442 3.82 -5.31 14.75
C LEU A 442 4.57 -5.30 16.09
N THR A 443 3.81 -5.42 17.18
CA THR A 443 4.32 -5.79 18.50
C THR A 443 5.02 -7.15 18.46
N ASN A 444 5.98 -7.40 19.37
CA ASN A 444 6.71 -8.68 19.42
C ASN A 444 5.80 -9.90 19.66
N ASN A 445 4.64 -9.70 20.29
CA ASN A 445 3.61 -10.72 20.51
C ASN A 445 2.43 -10.61 19.52
N GLY A 446 2.58 -9.78 18.49
CA GLY A 446 1.58 -9.51 17.47
C GLY A 446 1.45 -10.61 16.43
N SER A 447 0.35 -10.54 15.69
CA SER A 447 -0.08 -11.55 14.72
C SER A 447 -0.41 -10.91 13.38
N ILE A 448 -0.18 -11.63 12.28
CA ILE A 448 -0.59 -11.24 10.94
C ILE A 448 -1.38 -12.37 10.28
N PHE A 449 -2.48 -11.98 9.65
CA PHE A 449 -3.39 -12.84 8.92
C PHE A 449 -3.45 -12.39 7.46
N VAL A 450 -3.04 -13.26 6.55
CA VAL A 450 -3.00 -12.96 5.11
C VAL A 450 -3.91 -13.92 4.37
N LYS A 451 -4.98 -13.38 3.78
CA LYS A 451 -5.93 -14.17 2.98
C LYS A 451 -5.41 -14.34 1.56
N CYS A 452 -5.55 -15.55 1.01
CA CYS A 452 -4.99 -15.99 -0.26
C CYS A 452 -5.96 -16.89 -1.02
N ASP A 453 -6.13 -16.64 -2.32
CA ASP A 453 -6.76 -17.60 -3.21
C ASP A 453 -5.79 -18.74 -3.59
N ASN A 454 -6.32 -19.76 -4.25
CA ASN A 454 -5.57 -20.96 -4.62
C ASN A 454 -4.50 -20.74 -5.71
N ARG A 455 -4.34 -19.53 -6.26
CA ARG A 455 -3.29 -19.20 -7.24
C ARG A 455 -2.09 -18.54 -6.58
N GLY A 456 -2.34 -17.68 -5.60
CA GLY A 456 -1.29 -16.94 -4.88
C GLY A 456 -0.77 -17.64 -3.62
N ASN A 457 -1.50 -18.62 -3.08
CA ASN A 457 -1.25 -19.18 -1.75
C ASN A 457 0.18 -19.71 -1.54
N MET A 458 0.72 -20.49 -2.48
CA MET A 458 2.09 -21.03 -2.38
C MET A 458 3.13 -19.91 -2.35
N PHE A 459 2.95 -18.87 -3.17
CA PHE A 459 3.92 -17.79 -3.27
C PHE A 459 3.90 -16.87 -2.04
N VAL A 460 2.70 -16.54 -1.56
CA VAL A 460 2.56 -15.75 -0.32
C VAL A 460 3.12 -16.52 0.87
N ARG A 461 2.89 -17.84 0.93
CA ARG A 461 3.44 -18.67 2.00
C ARG A 461 4.96 -18.57 2.07
N LEU A 462 5.65 -18.74 0.94
CA LEU A 462 7.12 -18.63 0.87
C LEU A 462 7.61 -17.22 1.24
N LEU A 463 6.93 -16.18 0.75
CA LEU A 463 7.26 -14.80 1.08
C LEU A 463 7.07 -14.49 2.57
N MET A 464 6.02 -15.03 3.19
CA MET A 464 5.78 -14.88 4.62
C MET A 464 6.82 -15.63 5.46
N ASP A 465 7.25 -16.83 5.02
CA ASP A 465 8.34 -17.57 5.67
C ASP A 465 9.68 -16.79 5.61
N GLU A 466 9.94 -16.07 4.51
CA GLU A 466 11.13 -15.20 4.37
C GLU A 466 11.09 -13.98 5.31
N ILE A 467 9.94 -13.29 5.38
CA ILE A 467 9.81 -12.04 6.14
C ILE A 467 9.63 -12.27 7.65
N PHE A 468 8.85 -13.28 8.03
CA PHE A 468 8.50 -13.55 9.43
C PHE A 468 9.27 -14.73 10.03
N GLY A 469 9.97 -15.53 9.22
CA GLY A 469 10.60 -16.77 9.66
C GLY A 469 9.62 -17.94 9.66
N SER A 470 10.04 -19.06 9.07
CA SER A 470 9.24 -20.29 8.98
C SER A 470 8.82 -20.86 10.34
N GLU A 471 9.60 -20.61 11.39
CA GLU A 471 9.33 -20.99 12.77
C GLU A 471 8.19 -20.19 13.41
N ASN A 472 7.87 -19.02 12.86
CA ASN A 472 6.79 -18.17 13.34
C ASN A 472 5.47 -18.40 12.59
N PHE A 473 5.45 -19.30 11.61
CA PHE A 473 4.22 -19.82 11.02
C PHE A 473 3.42 -20.58 12.08
N LYS A 474 2.16 -20.18 12.29
CA LYS A 474 1.28 -20.81 13.29
C LYS A 474 0.30 -21.77 12.66
N ASN A 475 -0.42 -21.35 11.62
CA ASN A 475 -1.39 -22.22 10.97
C ASN A 475 -1.81 -21.75 9.58
N GLU A 476 -2.26 -22.69 8.76
CA GLU A 476 -3.03 -22.41 7.55
C GLU A 476 -4.49 -22.70 7.87
N ILE A 477 -5.30 -21.64 7.87
CA ILE A 477 -6.72 -21.71 8.14
C ILE A 477 -7.45 -21.81 6.79
N ILE A 478 -8.24 -22.86 6.63
CA ILE A 478 -9.02 -23.10 5.40
C ILE A 478 -10.42 -22.52 5.61
N VAL A 479 -10.77 -21.53 4.78
CA VAL A 479 -12.06 -20.85 4.85
C VAL A 479 -12.93 -21.23 3.64
N GLU A 480 -14.24 -21.34 3.83
CA GLU A 480 -15.16 -21.77 2.75
C GLU A 480 -15.53 -20.59 1.83
N ARG A 481 -15.01 -20.61 0.60
CA ARG A 481 -15.27 -19.59 -0.42
C ARG A 481 -16.69 -19.66 -0.97
N THR A 482 -17.17 -20.86 -1.26
CA THR A 482 -18.47 -21.06 -1.90
C THR A 482 -19.09 -22.40 -1.53
N LYS A 483 -20.40 -22.38 -1.30
CA LYS A 483 -21.24 -23.58 -1.12
C LYS A 483 -21.84 -24.08 -2.44
N ALA A 484 -21.48 -23.45 -3.57
CA ALA A 484 -22.01 -23.81 -4.89
C ALA A 484 -21.67 -25.28 -5.23
N LYS A 485 -22.68 -25.99 -5.73
CA LYS A 485 -22.59 -27.41 -6.16
C LYS A 485 -22.46 -27.57 -7.68
N GLN A 486 -22.17 -26.49 -8.41
CA GLN A 486 -22.08 -26.52 -9.87
C GLN A 486 -20.91 -27.39 -10.33
N LYS A 487 -21.21 -28.51 -11.00
CA LYS A 487 -20.18 -29.35 -11.60
C LYS A 487 -19.40 -28.53 -12.63
N ILE A 488 -18.08 -28.52 -12.50
CA ILE A 488 -17.17 -28.01 -13.51
C ILE A 488 -16.62 -29.21 -14.25
N GLU A 489 -16.66 -29.19 -15.58
CA GLU A 489 -16.13 -30.27 -16.40
C GLU A 489 -14.60 -30.36 -16.27
N GLY A 490 -14.07 -31.57 -16.09
CA GLY A 490 -12.63 -31.82 -16.04
C GLY A 490 -11.90 -31.44 -14.74
N ARG A 491 -12.56 -30.89 -13.71
CA ARG A 491 -11.92 -30.60 -12.40
C ARG A 491 -12.90 -30.48 -11.23
N PHE A 492 -12.37 -30.55 -10.00
CA PHE A 492 -13.13 -30.22 -8.80
C PHE A 492 -13.36 -28.71 -8.66
N ILE A 493 -14.49 -28.35 -8.04
CA ILE A 493 -14.81 -26.95 -7.70
C ILE A 493 -13.85 -26.48 -6.62
N THR A 494 -13.26 -25.30 -6.80
CA THR A 494 -12.47 -24.63 -5.76
C THR A 494 -13.44 -24.06 -4.71
N GLN A 495 -13.61 -24.78 -3.60
CA GLN A 495 -14.56 -24.42 -2.54
C GLN A 495 -13.91 -23.67 -1.36
N ASN A 496 -12.59 -23.54 -1.35
CA ASN A 496 -11.83 -22.97 -0.24
C ASN A 496 -10.84 -21.88 -0.67
N GLU A 497 -10.44 -21.09 0.32
CA GLU A 497 -9.33 -20.13 0.28
C GLU A 497 -8.45 -20.34 1.52
N SER A 498 -7.18 -19.95 1.42
CA SER A 498 -6.19 -20.07 2.50
C SER A 498 -6.13 -18.75 3.27
N LEU A 499 -6.10 -18.83 4.59
CA LEU A 499 -5.82 -17.71 5.49
C LEU A 499 -4.57 -18.09 6.31
N PHE A 500 -3.44 -17.50 5.97
CA PHE A 500 -2.18 -17.77 6.65
C PHE A 500 -2.09 -16.96 7.93
N PHE A 501 -1.75 -17.64 9.03
CA PHE A 501 -1.53 -17.03 10.34
C PHE A 501 -0.05 -17.15 10.73
N TYR A 502 0.61 -15.99 10.85
CA TYR A 502 1.97 -15.85 11.38
C TYR A 502 1.97 -15.00 12.64
N ALA A 503 2.96 -15.25 13.49
CA ALA A 503 3.33 -14.34 14.56
C ALA A 503 4.56 -13.51 14.19
N LYS A 504 4.76 -12.38 14.87
CA LYS A 504 6.03 -11.63 14.79
C LYS A 504 7.17 -12.35 15.52
N GLY A 505 6.87 -13.12 16.56
CA GLY A 505 7.84 -13.90 17.31
C GLY A 505 7.21 -15.10 18.02
N MET A 506 8.04 -15.89 18.71
CA MET A 506 7.61 -17.16 19.32
C MET A 506 6.48 -16.99 20.35
N ASN A 507 6.53 -15.91 21.15
CA ASN A 507 5.58 -15.62 22.23
C ASN A 507 4.37 -14.81 21.76
N ASN A 508 3.62 -15.34 20.80
CA ASN A 508 2.40 -14.69 20.32
C ASN A 508 1.24 -14.88 21.31
N ILE A 509 0.35 -13.89 21.39
CA ILE A 509 -0.91 -14.07 22.12
C ILE A 509 -1.95 -14.67 21.19
N PHE A 510 -2.60 -15.72 21.65
CA PHE A 510 -3.69 -16.39 20.94
C PHE A 510 -4.76 -16.82 21.94
N TYR A 511 -6.02 -16.62 21.57
CA TYR A 511 -7.19 -16.99 22.36
C TYR A 511 -7.98 -18.08 21.65
N ASP A 512 -8.17 -19.21 22.32
CA ASP A 512 -9.00 -20.29 21.81
C ASP A 512 -10.45 -19.85 21.68
N ILE A 513 -11.04 -20.15 20.52
CA ILE A 513 -12.43 -19.80 20.21
C ILE A 513 -13.26 -21.07 20.30
N GLU A 514 -14.32 -21.02 21.11
CA GLU A 514 -15.34 -22.06 21.13
C GLU A 514 -16.54 -21.64 20.28
N ARG A 515 -17.11 -22.61 19.56
CA ARG A 515 -18.40 -22.46 18.88
C ARG A 515 -19.47 -23.34 19.52
N PRO A 516 -20.73 -22.89 19.58
CA PRO A 516 -21.81 -23.72 20.11
C PRO A 516 -22.07 -24.92 19.18
N ILE A 517 -22.45 -26.06 19.77
CA ILE A 517 -22.94 -27.25 19.08
C ILE A 517 -24.25 -27.69 19.72
N ASP A 518 -24.99 -28.59 19.06
CA ASP A 518 -26.18 -29.19 19.65
C ASP A 518 -25.82 -29.87 20.97
N ALA A 519 -26.40 -29.36 22.05
CA ALA A 519 -26.09 -29.77 23.41
C ALA A 519 -26.42 -31.24 23.61
N LYS A 520 -25.39 -32.05 23.84
CA LYS A 520 -25.52 -33.50 24.05
C LYS A 520 -24.81 -33.91 25.33
N TRP A 521 -25.50 -34.73 26.11
CA TRP A 521 -24.93 -35.35 27.29
C TRP A 521 -24.24 -36.65 26.88
N TYR A 522 -23.02 -36.82 27.34
CA TYR A 522 -22.25 -38.05 27.14
C TYR A 522 -21.82 -38.59 28.50
N PRO A 523 -21.73 -39.92 28.67
CA PRO A 523 -21.07 -40.52 29.83
C PRO A 523 -19.69 -39.89 30.02
N LEU A 524 -19.31 -39.69 31.28
CA LEU A 524 -18.04 -39.08 31.64
C LEU A 524 -16.89 -39.81 30.93
N LEU A 525 -16.07 -39.05 30.22
CA LEU A 525 -15.08 -39.61 29.31
C LEU A 525 -14.09 -40.51 30.09
N HIS A 526 -13.80 -41.71 29.56
CA HIS A 526 -12.91 -42.66 30.20
C HIS A 526 -12.00 -43.39 29.19
N PHE A 527 -10.74 -43.63 29.55
CA PHE A 527 -9.75 -44.28 28.69
C PHE A 527 -9.60 -45.77 29.01
N PRO A 528 -9.22 -46.62 28.04
CA PRO A 528 -8.99 -48.06 28.23
C PRO A 528 -7.66 -48.34 28.96
N ARG A 529 -7.56 -47.86 30.20
CA ARG A 529 -6.45 -48.13 31.12
C ARG A 529 -7.03 -48.34 32.51
N PRO A 530 -6.74 -49.45 33.20
CA PRO A 530 -7.21 -49.67 34.56
C PRO A 530 -6.73 -48.55 35.51
N ASP A 531 -7.63 -48.07 36.36
CA ASP A 531 -7.35 -47.16 37.48
C ASP A 531 -8.37 -47.46 38.57
N GLU A 532 -7.99 -47.29 39.83
CA GLU A 532 -8.86 -47.52 41.00
C GLU A 532 -9.19 -46.20 41.73
N LYS A 533 -8.69 -45.07 41.22
CA LYS A 533 -8.87 -43.77 41.88
C LYS A 533 -10.28 -43.21 41.64
N PRO A 534 -11.11 -43.05 42.69
CA PRO A 534 -12.44 -42.48 42.53
C PRO A 534 -12.37 -40.97 42.22
N ARG A 535 -13.49 -40.42 41.76
CA ARG A 535 -13.74 -38.98 41.66
C ARG A 535 -14.98 -38.62 42.45
N THR A 536 -14.96 -37.47 43.10
CA THR A 536 -16.14 -36.91 43.75
C THR A 536 -16.94 -36.15 42.71
N ILE A 537 -18.18 -36.56 42.47
CA ILE A 537 -19.10 -35.98 41.51
C ILE A 537 -20.43 -35.70 42.23
N LEU A 538 -20.85 -34.44 42.26
CA LEU A 538 -22.03 -33.93 42.96
C LEU A 538 -22.10 -34.41 44.42
N GLY A 539 -20.94 -34.43 45.10
CA GLY A 539 -20.81 -34.85 46.49
C GLY A 539 -20.78 -36.37 46.72
N LYS A 540 -20.90 -37.20 45.68
CA LYS A 540 -20.80 -38.68 45.76
C LYS A 540 -19.50 -39.18 45.13
N GLN A 541 -18.92 -40.26 45.64
CA GLN A 541 -17.73 -40.87 45.05
C GLN A 541 -18.08 -41.88 43.96
N TYR A 542 -17.43 -41.75 42.81
CA TYR A 542 -17.58 -42.63 41.65
C TYR A 542 -16.23 -43.23 41.24
N TYR A 543 -16.15 -44.56 41.28
CA TYR A 543 -15.02 -45.33 40.74
C TYR A 543 -15.12 -45.43 39.21
N PRO A 544 -14.00 -45.51 38.48
CA PRO A 544 -14.06 -45.67 37.03
C PRO A 544 -14.62 -47.05 36.64
N PRO A 545 -15.17 -47.21 35.43
CA PRO A 545 -15.61 -48.51 34.95
C PRO A 545 -14.48 -49.55 34.92
N ILE A 546 -14.82 -50.83 34.98
CA ILE A 546 -13.83 -51.91 34.93
C ILE A 546 -12.86 -51.77 33.74
N ASN A 547 -11.55 -51.92 34.02
CA ASN A 547 -10.46 -51.73 33.04
C ASN A 547 -10.40 -50.32 32.39
N ARG A 548 -11.05 -49.31 32.98
CA ARG A 548 -11.04 -47.93 32.52
C ARG A 548 -10.49 -46.97 33.58
N ARG A 549 -10.15 -45.77 33.12
CA ARG A 549 -9.71 -44.64 33.93
C ARG A 549 -10.53 -43.42 33.55
N TRP A 550 -10.96 -42.62 34.53
CA TRP A 550 -11.55 -41.31 34.27
C TRP A 550 -10.57 -40.40 33.52
N ALA A 551 -11.01 -39.86 32.39
CA ALA A 551 -10.18 -38.97 31.56
C ALA A 551 -9.98 -37.59 32.20
N LEU A 552 -10.96 -37.12 32.97
CA LEU A 552 -10.93 -35.82 33.62
C LEU A 552 -10.32 -35.91 35.03
N SER A 553 -9.54 -34.88 35.39
CA SER A 553 -9.07 -34.68 36.76
C SER A 553 -10.21 -34.21 37.67
N GLN A 554 -10.04 -34.35 38.98
CA GLN A 554 -11.01 -33.87 39.96
C GLN A 554 -11.27 -32.36 39.80
N GLU A 555 -10.22 -31.58 39.58
CA GLU A 555 -10.31 -30.13 39.34
C GLU A 555 -11.19 -29.78 38.13
N ARG A 556 -11.02 -30.49 37.00
CA ARG A 556 -11.82 -30.27 35.79
C ARG A 556 -13.27 -30.67 36.01
N ILE A 557 -13.52 -31.76 36.73
CA ILE A 557 -14.88 -32.18 37.10
C ILE A 557 -15.54 -31.07 37.94
N SER A 558 -14.90 -30.61 39.01
CA SER A 558 -15.43 -29.55 39.87
C SER A 558 -15.63 -28.23 39.12
N ALA A 559 -14.78 -27.88 38.17
CA ALA A 559 -14.99 -26.72 37.29
C ALA A 559 -16.25 -26.87 36.42
N MET A 560 -16.53 -28.08 35.91
CA MET A 560 -17.73 -28.36 35.10
C MET A 560 -19.00 -28.44 35.97
N GLU A 561 -18.89 -28.87 37.22
CA GLU A 561 -19.99 -28.80 38.21
C GLU A 561 -20.39 -27.37 38.50
N ASN A 562 -19.40 -26.49 38.75
CA ASN A 562 -19.64 -25.05 38.95
C ASN A 562 -20.33 -24.42 37.74
N LYS A 563 -20.05 -24.92 36.53
CA LYS A 563 -20.69 -24.51 35.28
C LYS A 563 -22.05 -25.21 35.02
N LYS A 564 -22.54 -26.06 35.93
CA LYS A 564 -23.75 -26.88 35.79
C LYS A 564 -23.75 -27.78 34.54
N LYS A 565 -22.57 -28.23 34.11
CA LYS A 565 -22.35 -29.11 32.95
C LYS A 565 -22.15 -30.58 33.31
N ILE A 566 -22.44 -30.96 34.56
CA ILE A 566 -22.43 -32.34 35.03
C ILE A 566 -23.81 -32.72 35.55
N ARG A 567 -24.27 -33.93 35.23
CA ARG A 567 -25.47 -34.53 35.80
C ARG A 567 -25.26 -36.01 36.06
N ILE A 568 -26.13 -36.61 36.85
CA ILE A 568 -26.19 -38.06 37.02
C ILE A 568 -27.41 -38.56 36.25
N ASN A 569 -27.19 -39.53 35.36
CA ASN A 569 -28.26 -40.19 34.63
C ASN A 569 -28.62 -41.51 35.33
N GLU A 570 -29.62 -41.45 36.20
CA GLU A 570 -30.12 -42.56 37.04
C GLU A 570 -30.65 -43.76 36.21
N SER A 571 -30.96 -43.57 34.92
CA SER A 571 -31.42 -44.65 34.04
C SER A 571 -30.29 -45.53 33.51
N LEU A 572 -29.03 -45.12 33.66
CA LEU A 572 -27.85 -45.86 33.19
C LEU A 572 -27.12 -46.50 34.37
N LYS A 573 -26.59 -47.71 34.15
CA LYS A 573 -25.76 -48.43 35.11
C LYS A 573 -24.43 -48.85 34.50
N TYR A 574 -23.41 -49.01 35.34
CA TYR A 574 -22.12 -49.57 34.95
C TYR A 574 -21.49 -50.36 36.08
N THR A 575 -20.55 -51.24 35.73
CA THR A 575 -19.74 -51.98 36.70
C THR A 575 -18.44 -51.22 36.96
N ASP A 576 -18.17 -50.88 38.22
CA ASP A 576 -16.96 -50.19 38.61
C ASP A 576 -15.72 -51.12 38.62
N CYS A 577 -14.54 -50.55 38.86
CA CYS A 577 -13.28 -51.30 38.96
C CYS A 577 -13.22 -52.29 40.14
N LEU A 578 -14.14 -52.19 41.10
CA LEU A 578 -14.24 -53.07 42.27
C LEU A 578 -15.28 -54.19 42.06
N GLY A 579 -15.96 -54.22 40.90
CA GLY A 579 -16.96 -55.22 40.56
C GLY A 579 -18.39 -54.89 41.03
N ASN A 580 -18.64 -53.68 41.55
CA ASN A 580 -19.97 -53.27 42.00
C ASN A 580 -20.81 -52.75 40.82
N GLU A 581 -22.10 -53.09 40.78
CA GLU A 581 -23.05 -52.43 39.87
C GLU A 581 -23.48 -51.08 40.45
N ILE A 582 -23.04 -50.00 39.81
CA ILE A 582 -23.38 -48.63 40.17
C ILE A 582 -24.55 -48.15 39.30
N TYR A 583 -25.62 -47.70 39.96
CA TYR A 583 -26.75 -47.00 39.33
C TYR A 583 -26.49 -45.49 39.29
N GLY A 584 -26.81 -44.86 38.17
CA GLY A 584 -26.56 -43.43 37.97
C GLY A 584 -25.19 -43.17 37.34
N MET A 585 -25.11 -43.17 36.02
CA MET A 585 -23.89 -42.82 35.29
C MET A 585 -23.67 -41.30 35.31
N PRO A 586 -22.49 -40.82 35.76
CA PRO A 586 -22.11 -39.42 35.57
C PRO A 586 -22.01 -39.07 34.08
N GLU A 587 -22.69 -38.00 33.67
CA GLU A 587 -22.65 -37.46 32.32
C GLU A 587 -22.13 -36.02 32.34
N ILE A 588 -21.46 -35.65 31.25
CA ILE A 588 -20.96 -34.30 30.99
C ILE A 588 -21.66 -33.72 29.76
N LEU A 589 -22.02 -32.43 29.83
CA LEU A 589 -22.65 -31.71 28.74
C LEU A 589 -21.59 -31.17 27.77
N TYR A 590 -21.70 -31.58 26.51
CA TYR A 590 -20.98 -30.98 25.39
C TYR A 590 -21.94 -30.11 24.59
N ASP A 591 -21.83 -28.80 24.77
CA ASP A 591 -22.63 -27.73 24.15
C ASP A 591 -21.78 -26.75 23.34
N SER A 592 -20.45 -26.90 23.38
CA SER A 592 -19.50 -26.17 22.55
C SER A 592 -18.37 -27.08 22.04
N LYS A 593 -17.70 -26.64 20.99
CA LYS A 593 -16.49 -27.27 20.45
C LYS A 593 -15.46 -26.19 20.13
N GLU A 594 -14.19 -26.46 20.44
CA GLU A 594 -13.06 -25.63 20.00
C GLU A 594 -13.01 -25.52 18.47
N VAL A 595 -12.76 -24.32 17.98
CA VAL A 595 -12.60 -24.01 16.57
C VAL A 595 -11.17 -24.35 16.16
N GLY A 596 -11.04 -25.32 15.25
CA GLY A 596 -9.76 -25.66 14.62
C GLY A 596 -9.41 -24.75 13.45
N ASN A 597 -8.54 -25.23 12.55
CA ASN A 597 -8.11 -24.49 11.36
C ASN A 597 -9.05 -24.62 10.15
N ILE A 598 -10.21 -25.26 10.30
CA ILE A 598 -11.22 -25.41 9.23
C ILE A 598 -12.44 -24.57 9.60
N TRP A 599 -12.66 -23.46 8.89
CA TRP A 599 -13.69 -22.47 9.18
C TRP A 599 -14.79 -22.49 8.10
N PHE A 600 -15.58 -23.57 8.09
CA PHE A 600 -16.73 -23.72 7.17
C PHE A 600 -18.07 -23.35 7.81
N ASP A 601 -18.03 -22.96 9.08
CA ASP A 601 -19.21 -22.58 9.86
C ASP A 601 -19.57 -21.09 9.75
N ILE A 602 -18.67 -20.28 9.17
CA ILE A 602 -18.88 -18.84 8.97
C ILE A 602 -18.74 -18.48 7.49
N PRO A 603 -19.51 -17.49 7.00
CA PRO A 603 -19.34 -16.99 5.64
C PRO A 603 -18.00 -16.24 5.52
N VAL A 604 -17.31 -16.37 4.39
CA VAL A 604 -16.11 -15.57 4.08
C VAL A 604 -16.47 -14.20 3.51
N TYR A 605 -17.51 -14.16 2.68
CA TYR A 605 -17.95 -12.95 1.99
C TYR A 605 -19.34 -12.49 2.46
N ALA A 606 -19.54 -11.17 2.49
CA ALA A 606 -20.86 -10.58 2.66
C ALA A 606 -21.62 -10.56 1.32
N GLN A 607 -22.90 -10.95 1.32
CA GLN A 607 -23.77 -10.84 0.15
C GLN A 607 -24.37 -9.43 0.08
N LYS A 608 -23.67 -8.47 -0.54
CA LYS A 608 -24.15 -7.09 -0.74
C LYS A 608 -24.00 -6.66 -2.21
N GLU A 609 -24.95 -5.86 -2.70
CA GLU A 609 -25.00 -5.40 -4.09
C GLU A 609 -23.93 -4.35 -4.45
N HIS A 610 -23.39 -3.63 -3.47
CA HIS A 610 -22.59 -2.42 -3.70
C HIS A 610 -21.06 -2.60 -3.65
N PHE A 611 -20.55 -3.80 -3.35
CA PHE A 611 -19.11 -4.08 -3.40
C PHE A 611 -18.84 -5.53 -3.82
N PRO A 612 -18.07 -5.79 -4.90
CA PRO A 612 -18.00 -7.12 -5.53
C PRO A 612 -17.48 -8.25 -4.65
N THR A 613 -16.51 -7.96 -3.78
CA THR A 613 -15.83 -8.96 -2.92
C THR A 613 -15.58 -8.40 -1.52
N GLU A 614 -16.65 -8.25 -0.74
CA GLU A 614 -16.57 -7.77 0.64
C GLU A 614 -16.37 -8.93 1.61
N ASN A 615 -15.31 -8.90 2.43
CA ASN A 615 -15.14 -9.85 3.54
C ASN A 615 -16.29 -9.73 4.55
N SER A 616 -16.69 -10.84 5.16
CA SER A 616 -17.72 -10.87 6.20
C SER A 616 -17.17 -10.33 7.53
N GLU A 617 -18.06 -9.75 8.35
CA GLU A 617 -17.68 -9.31 9.70
C GLU A 617 -17.44 -10.52 10.62
N GLU A 618 -18.10 -11.65 10.39
CA GLU A 618 -17.92 -12.88 11.18
C GLU A 618 -16.51 -13.48 11.03
N LEU A 619 -15.94 -13.43 9.81
CA LEU A 619 -14.56 -13.84 9.56
C LEU A 619 -13.59 -12.95 10.34
N LEU A 620 -13.74 -11.63 10.20
CA LEU A 620 -12.85 -10.66 10.82
C LEU A 620 -13.01 -10.64 12.34
N GLU A 621 -14.20 -10.87 12.85
CA GLU A 621 -14.44 -11.01 14.28
C GLU A 621 -13.61 -12.17 14.83
N ARG A 622 -13.65 -13.34 14.18
CA ARG A 622 -12.89 -14.52 14.61
C ARG A 622 -11.38 -14.26 14.60
N VAL A 623 -10.88 -13.58 13.57
CA VAL A 623 -9.46 -13.17 13.48
C VAL A 623 -9.08 -12.20 14.59
N ILE A 624 -9.88 -11.16 14.82
CA ILE A 624 -9.58 -10.11 15.80
C ILE A 624 -9.62 -10.66 17.22
N ILE A 625 -10.68 -11.39 17.59
CA ILE A 625 -10.83 -11.90 18.97
C ILE A 625 -9.84 -13.02 19.31
N SER A 626 -9.32 -13.76 18.30
CA SER A 626 -8.31 -14.81 18.55
C SER A 626 -6.92 -14.25 18.81
N SER A 627 -6.67 -12.96 18.58
CA SER A 627 -5.31 -12.39 18.64
C SER A 627 -5.18 -11.09 19.44
N THR A 628 -6.30 -10.51 19.90
CA THR A 628 -6.33 -9.17 20.52
C THR A 628 -7.27 -9.04 21.71
N ASP A 629 -6.95 -8.10 22.59
CA ASP A 629 -7.79 -7.61 23.68
C ASP A 629 -8.54 -6.32 23.28
N GLU A 630 -9.48 -5.86 24.10
CA GLU A 630 -10.10 -4.53 23.90
C GLU A 630 -9.03 -3.43 24.00
N GLY A 631 -9.10 -2.42 23.14
CA GLY A 631 -8.13 -1.31 23.08
C GLY A 631 -6.87 -1.57 22.24
N ASP A 632 -6.56 -2.83 21.89
CA ASP A 632 -5.46 -3.16 20.98
C ASP A 632 -5.64 -2.54 19.59
N ILE A 633 -4.54 -2.28 18.88
CA ILE A 633 -4.55 -1.70 17.53
C ILE A 633 -4.58 -2.80 16.47
N ILE A 634 -5.61 -2.78 15.62
CA ILE A 634 -5.75 -3.59 14.41
C ILE A 634 -5.33 -2.77 13.20
N MET A 635 -4.67 -3.36 12.21
CA MET A 635 -4.35 -2.67 10.97
C MET A 635 -4.78 -3.47 9.75
N ASP A 636 -5.28 -2.74 8.75
CA ASP A 636 -5.56 -3.25 7.41
C ASP A 636 -5.11 -2.21 6.37
N PHE A 637 -4.06 -2.55 5.63
CA PHE A 637 -3.49 -1.71 4.57
C PHE A 637 -3.89 -2.16 3.16
N PHE A 638 -4.81 -3.13 3.06
CA PHE A 638 -5.55 -3.51 1.85
C PHE A 638 -7.05 -3.42 2.16
N LEU A 639 -7.46 -2.24 2.65
CA LEU A 639 -8.71 -2.06 3.40
C LEU A 639 -9.98 -2.41 2.60
N GLY A 640 -9.95 -2.20 1.28
CA GLY A 640 -11.08 -2.49 0.40
C GLY A 640 -12.33 -1.77 0.88
N SER A 641 -13.41 -2.50 1.18
CA SER A 641 -14.66 -1.88 1.63
C SER A 641 -14.65 -1.36 3.08
N GLY A 642 -13.60 -1.63 3.87
CA GLY A 642 -13.48 -1.19 5.26
C GLY A 642 -14.16 -2.11 6.28
N THR A 643 -14.41 -3.38 5.94
CA THR A 643 -15.00 -4.35 6.89
C THR A 643 -14.13 -4.57 8.12
N THR A 644 -12.80 -4.62 7.95
CA THR A 644 -11.85 -4.89 9.06
C THR A 644 -11.94 -3.84 10.15
N ILE A 645 -11.84 -2.56 9.77
CA ILE A 645 -11.91 -1.46 10.72
C ILE A 645 -13.29 -1.29 11.34
N ALA A 646 -14.36 -1.57 10.59
CA ALA A 646 -15.73 -1.53 11.12
C ALA A 646 -15.96 -2.64 12.15
N THR A 647 -15.41 -3.84 11.90
CA THR A 647 -15.46 -4.97 12.84
C THR A 647 -14.62 -4.69 14.08
N ALA A 648 -13.41 -4.15 13.91
CA ALA A 648 -12.54 -3.73 15.01
C ALA A 648 -13.22 -2.69 15.90
N GLN A 649 -13.81 -1.64 15.31
CA GLN A 649 -14.58 -0.61 16.04
C GLN A 649 -15.71 -1.24 16.85
N LYS A 650 -16.52 -2.13 16.25
CA LYS A 650 -17.62 -2.83 16.94
C LYS A 650 -17.14 -3.70 18.10
N LEU A 651 -15.93 -4.24 18.00
CA LEU A 651 -15.26 -5.01 19.04
C LEU A 651 -14.46 -4.14 20.02
N LYS A 652 -14.56 -2.79 19.94
CA LYS A 652 -13.82 -1.84 20.79
C LYS A 652 -12.29 -1.99 20.72
N ARG A 653 -11.78 -2.36 19.54
CA ARG A 653 -10.36 -2.29 19.23
C ARG A 653 -10.09 -0.96 18.53
N ARG A 654 -8.88 -0.44 18.71
CA ARG A 654 -8.40 0.69 17.92
C ARG A 654 -7.99 0.18 16.54
N TRP A 655 -7.97 1.04 15.53
CA TRP A 655 -7.65 0.57 14.18
C TRP A 655 -6.93 1.58 13.29
N ILE A 656 -6.17 1.05 12.33
CA ILE A 656 -5.53 1.81 11.25
C ILE A 656 -5.99 1.21 9.92
N GLY A 657 -6.64 2.02 9.09
CA GLY A 657 -7.10 1.63 7.76
C GLY A 657 -6.42 2.47 6.69
N ILE A 658 -5.85 1.83 5.66
CA ILE A 658 -5.23 2.55 4.54
C ILE A 658 -5.92 2.16 3.22
N GLU A 659 -6.34 3.17 2.46
CA GLU A 659 -6.94 2.99 1.14
C GLU A 659 -6.66 4.17 0.20
N MET A 660 -6.21 3.90 -1.02
CA MET A 660 -6.00 4.95 -2.04
C MET A 660 -7.26 5.28 -2.84
N GLY A 661 -8.09 4.27 -3.11
CA GLY A 661 -9.19 4.32 -4.07
C GLY A 661 -10.32 5.29 -3.72
N LYS A 662 -11.21 5.52 -4.70
CA LYS A 662 -12.37 6.42 -4.53
C LYS A 662 -13.32 5.96 -3.43
N HIS A 663 -13.45 4.65 -3.26
CA HIS A 663 -14.29 4.02 -2.24
C HIS A 663 -13.89 4.39 -0.81
N PHE A 664 -12.73 5.01 -0.59
CA PHE A 664 -12.41 5.72 0.65
C PHE A 664 -13.54 6.67 1.09
N TYR A 665 -13.98 7.55 0.19
CA TYR A 665 -15.03 8.54 0.49
C TYR A 665 -16.43 8.00 0.25
N ASP A 666 -16.62 7.19 -0.80
CA ASP A 666 -17.96 6.76 -1.22
C ASP A 666 -18.48 5.55 -0.43
N ILE A 667 -17.60 4.76 0.21
CA ILE A 667 -17.96 3.49 0.87
C ILE A 667 -17.45 3.43 2.31
N ILE A 668 -16.14 3.57 2.52
CA ILE A 668 -15.51 3.34 3.82
C ILE A 668 -15.92 4.41 4.83
N LEU A 669 -15.80 5.69 4.46
CA LEU A 669 -16.14 6.80 5.37
C LEU A 669 -17.63 6.78 5.77
N PRO A 670 -18.60 6.63 4.85
CA PRO A 670 -20.01 6.36 5.16
C PRO A 670 -20.21 5.16 6.09
N ARG A 671 -19.56 4.03 5.80
CA ARG A 671 -19.64 2.81 6.63
C ARG A 671 -19.17 3.06 8.05
N MET A 672 -18.08 3.79 8.24
CA MET A 672 -17.58 4.10 9.58
C MET A 672 -18.53 5.04 10.32
N LYS A 673 -19.08 6.07 9.67
CA LYS A 673 -20.12 6.93 10.26
C LYS A 673 -21.36 6.15 10.71
N LEU A 674 -21.84 5.23 9.87
CA LEU A 674 -22.94 4.32 10.21
C LEU A 674 -22.59 3.41 11.41
N THR A 675 -21.35 2.90 11.45
CA THR A 675 -20.87 2.05 12.54
C THR A 675 -20.84 2.80 13.87
N LEU A 676 -20.36 4.04 13.87
CA LEU A 676 -20.36 4.93 15.04
C LEU A 676 -21.78 5.25 15.52
N ALA A 677 -22.71 5.48 14.60
CA ALA A 677 -24.12 5.72 14.91
C ALA A 677 -24.85 4.47 15.44
N GLY A 678 -24.21 3.30 15.43
CA GLY A 678 -24.79 2.05 15.93
C GLY A 678 -25.74 1.37 14.94
N HIS A 679 -25.57 1.61 13.63
CA HIS A 679 -26.35 0.93 12.61
C HIS A 679 -26.16 -0.59 12.69
N VAL A 680 -27.26 -1.35 12.71
CA VAL A 680 -27.24 -2.80 12.87
C VAL A 680 -26.85 -3.50 11.56
N SER A 681 -25.63 -4.05 11.51
CA SER A 681 -25.10 -4.85 10.41
C SER A 681 -24.11 -5.93 10.90
N GLY A 682 -23.99 -7.04 10.16
CA GLY A 682 -23.06 -8.14 10.46
C GLY A 682 -23.12 -8.61 11.90
N ILE A 683 -22.01 -8.55 12.63
CA ILE A 683 -21.88 -9.08 14.00
C ILE A 683 -22.76 -8.35 15.02
N SER A 684 -23.11 -7.09 14.76
CA SER A 684 -23.99 -6.30 15.64
C SER A 684 -25.45 -6.81 15.65
N LYS A 685 -25.84 -7.68 14.71
CA LYS A 685 -27.13 -8.38 14.75
C LYS A 685 -27.22 -9.36 15.92
N LYS A 686 -26.09 -10.01 16.26
CA LYS A 686 -26.00 -11.04 17.31
C LYS A 686 -25.58 -10.40 18.64
N LYS A 687 -24.56 -9.54 18.59
CA LYS A 687 -24.07 -8.77 19.71
C LYS A 687 -24.72 -7.39 19.65
N LYS A 688 -25.92 -7.24 20.23
CA LYS A 688 -26.46 -5.90 20.50
C LYS A 688 -25.36 -5.12 21.25
N VAL A 689 -25.26 -3.80 21.02
CA VAL A 689 -24.46 -2.85 21.85
C VAL A 689 -23.04 -2.52 21.33
N TYR A 690 -22.94 -1.90 20.14
CA TYR A 690 -21.87 -0.92 19.90
C TYR A 690 -22.47 0.39 19.40
N LYS A 691 -22.14 1.51 20.05
CA LYS A 691 -22.50 2.88 19.65
C LYS A 691 -21.44 3.87 20.15
N GLY A 692 -21.28 4.96 19.42
CA GLY A 692 -20.33 6.02 19.74
C GLY A 692 -18.96 5.77 19.10
N GLY A 693 -18.16 6.83 19.00
CA GLY A 693 -16.76 6.69 18.60
C GLY A 693 -16.12 8.01 18.18
N PHE A 694 -14.83 7.95 17.96
CA PHE A 694 -13.99 9.07 17.60
C PHE A 694 -12.84 8.58 16.71
N PHE A 695 -12.82 8.94 15.44
CA PHE A 695 -11.70 8.62 14.57
C PHE A 695 -11.29 9.84 13.74
N LYS A 696 -10.09 9.79 13.18
CA LYS A 696 -9.61 10.79 12.23
C LYS A 696 -9.32 10.20 10.87
N TYR A 697 -9.42 11.03 9.85
CA TYR A 697 -9.08 10.67 8.49
C TYR A 697 -8.33 11.79 7.79
N TYR A 698 -7.37 11.44 6.94
CA TYR A 698 -6.54 12.41 6.22
C TYR A 698 -6.00 11.83 4.93
N LYS A 699 -5.52 12.70 4.04
CA LYS A 699 -4.85 12.31 2.80
C LYS A 699 -3.34 12.54 2.94
N LEU A 700 -2.53 11.65 2.38
CA LEU A 700 -1.09 11.89 2.27
C LEU A 700 -0.71 12.53 0.92
N GLU A 701 0.39 13.26 0.92
CA GLU A 701 1.12 13.64 -0.28
C GLU A 701 1.39 12.40 -1.14
N GLN A 702 0.98 12.46 -2.41
CA GLN A 702 1.22 11.38 -3.36
C GLN A 702 2.55 11.55 -4.07
N TYR A 703 3.13 10.45 -4.54
CA TYR A 703 4.41 10.46 -5.25
C TYR A 703 4.47 11.46 -6.41
N GLU A 704 3.42 11.51 -7.22
CA GLU A 704 3.32 12.41 -8.38
C GLU A 704 3.36 13.89 -7.97
N GLN A 705 2.79 14.23 -6.80
CA GLN A 705 2.84 15.58 -6.26
C GLN A 705 4.24 15.94 -5.77
N THR A 706 4.99 14.98 -5.21
CA THR A 706 6.38 15.21 -4.82
C THR A 706 7.25 15.43 -6.05
N LEU A 707 7.09 14.60 -7.08
CA LEU A 707 7.81 14.73 -8.35
C LEU A 707 7.52 16.06 -9.04
N SER A 708 6.28 16.55 -9.05
CA SER A 708 5.93 17.82 -9.72
C SER A 708 6.55 19.04 -9.04
N LYS A 709 6.89 18.92 -7.76
CA LYS A 709 7.52 19.97 -6.95
C LYS A 709 9.04 19.83 -6.85
N ALA A 710 9.65 18.76 -7.38
CA ALA A 710 11.11 18.60 -7.40
C ALA A 710 11.72 19.62 -8.36
N THR A 711 12.56 20.53 -7.88
CA THR A 711 13.19 21.57 -8.73
C THR A 711 14.67 21.68 -8.44
N TYR A 712 15.50 21.16 -9.34
CA TYR A 712 16.95 21.30 -9.28
C TYR A 712 17.38 22.52 -10.09
N ASN A 713 18.43 23.20 -9.64
CA ASN A 713 19.03 24.31 -10.36
C ASN A 713 19.74 23.82 -11.64
N ASP A 714 19.56 24.54 -12.75
CA ASP A 714 20.18 24.23 -14.06
C ASP A 714 21.67 24.61 -14.12
N SER A 715 22.17 25.38 -13.15
CA SER A 715 23.61 25.67 -13.06
C SER A 715 24.38 24.38 -12.78
N SER A 716 25.49 24.19 -13.52
CA SER A 716 26.34 23.01 -13.44
C SER A 716 26.50 22.55 -11.99
N PRO A 717 26.33 21.25 -11.69
CA PRO A 717 26.43 20.75 -10.33
C PRO A 717 27.72 21.28 -9.70
N ILE A 718 27.62 21.76 -8.47
CA ILE A 718 28.75 22.35 -7.74
C ILE A 718 29.85 21.29 -7.72
N GLN A 719 30.83 21.44 -8.62
CA GLN A 719 31.92 20.50 -8.71
C GLN A 719 32.79 20.75 -7.50
N LYS A 720 32.77 19.84 -6.53
CA LYS A 720 33.86 19.81 -5.56
C LYS A 720 35.13 19.52 -6.35
N TYR A 721 36.13 20.38 -6.25
CA TYR A 721 37.36 20.27 -7.04
C TYR A 721 38.14 18.96 -6.81
N ASP A 722 37.87 18.25 -5.70
CA ASP A 722 38.62 17.07 -5.25
C ASP A 722 37.93 15.70 -5.48
N GLU A 723 36.69 15.64 -5.99
CA GLU A 723 35.94 14.38 -6.19
C GLU A 723 35.70 14.09 -7.69
N ASP A 724 35.72 12.82 -8.12
CA ASP A 724 35.31 12.45 -9.49
C ASP A 724 33.81 12.71 -9.70
N ILE A 725 33.44 13.34 -10.82
CA ILE A 725 32.09 13.84 -11.10
C ILE A 725 31.03 12.73 -11.10
N TYR A 726 31.43 11.51 -11.45
CA TYR A 726 30.56 10.32 -11.46
C TYR A 726 30.25 9.80 -10.04
N ASN A 727 30.97 10.26 -9.03
CA ASN A 727 30.79 9.93 -7.63
C ASN A 727 30.21 11.09 -6.80
N GLN A 728 29.98 12.25 -7.42
CA GLN A 728 29.41 13.41 -6.75
C GLN A 728 27.89 13.35 -6.79
N TYR A 729 27.26 13.75 -5.68
CA TYR A 729 25.80 13.94 -5.65
C TYR A 729 25.43 15.23 -6.37
N LEU A 730 24.94 15.13 -7.61
CA LEU A 730 24.71 16.28 -8.50
C LEU A 730 23.38 17.01 -8.22
N PHE A 731 22.50 16.44 -7.39
CA PHE A 731 21.17 17.00 -7.06
C PHE A 731 21.16 17.92 -5.82
N LEU A 732 22.33 18.41 -5.38
CA LEU A 732 22.50 19.25 -4.19
C LEU A 732 21.67 20.55 -4.22
N ASN A 733 21.40 21.08 -5.41
CA ASN A 733 20.76 22.39 -5.59
C ASN A 733 19.23 22.29 -5.72
N ASP A 734 18.56 21.54 -4.84
CA ASP A 734 17.10 21.61 -4.76
C ASP A 734 16.69 22.98 -4.20
N LEU A 735 16.13 23.81 -5.09
CA LEU A 735 15.70 25.16 -4.74
C LEU A 735 14.44 25.16 -3.84
N LYS A 736 13.78 24.00 -3.66
CA LYS A 736 12.55 23.88 -2.88
C LYS A 736 12.76 24.26 -1.42
N LEU A 737 13.81 23.76 -0.78
CA LEU A 737 14.10 24.14 0.61
C LEU A 737 14.38 25.64 0.72
N LEU A 738 15.27 26.18 -0.12
CA LEU A 738 15.58 27.61 -0.13
C LEU A 738 14.34 28.50 -0.32
N LYS A 739 13.44 28.14 -1.24
CA LYS A 739 12.19 28.87 -1.49
C LYS A 739 11.25 28.87 -0.27
N THR A 740 11.30 27.82 0.55
CA THR A 740 10.46 27.70 1.76
C THR A 740 10.99 28.45 2.96
N LEU A 741 12.24 28.90 2.95
CA LEU A 741 12.85 29.63 4.06
C LEU A 741 12.57 31.13 3.91
N ASP A 742 12.05 31.74 4.98
CA ASP A 742 11.96 33.18 5.15
C ASP A 742 13.09 33.62 6.09
N ILE A 743 14.03 34.42 5.58
CA ILE A 743 15.21 34.88 6.33
C ILE A 743 14.92 36.27 6.89
N ASP A 744 14.86 36.38 8.22
CA ASP A 744 14.85 37.68 8.89
C ASP A 744 16.28 38.10 9.23
N TYR A 745 16.86 38.93 8.35
CA TYR A 745 18.22 39.46 8.50
C TYR A 745 18.41 40.35 9.74
N LYS A 746 17.33 40.89 10.34
CA LYS A 746 17.43 41.76 11.53
C LYS A 746 17.48 40.96 12.83
N GLN A 747 16.80 39.81 12.88
CA GLN A 747 16.76 38.93 14.06
C GLN A 747 17.68 37.72 13.95
N ASN A 748 18.37 37.56 12.80
CA ASN A 748 19.22 36.41 12.48
C ASN A 748 18.47 35.07 12.64
N ASN A 749 17.19 35.06 12.28
CA ASN A 749 16.29 33.92 12.45
C ASN A 749 15.82 33.42 11.08
N ILE A 750 15.79 32.11 10.90
CA ILE A 750 15.35 31.43 9.67
C ILE A 750 14.02 30.76 9.98
N LYS A 751 12.94 31.21 9.33
CA LYS A 751 11.60 30.65 9.52
C LYS A 751 11.23 29.76 8.34
N LEU A 752 10.63 28.61 8.63
CA LEU A 752 10.10 27.74 7.60
C LEU A 752 8.64 28.08 7.29
N ASN A 753 8.34 28.31 6.02
CA ASN A 753 7.00 28.58 5.51
C ASN A 753 6.52 27.44 4.61
N LEU A 754 5.76 26.51 5.19
CA LEU A 754 5.25 25.32 4.51
C LEU A 754 4.16 25.61 3.48
N SER A 755 3.45 26.74 3.59
CA SER A 755 2.41 27.13 2.62
C SER A 755 2.98 27.35 1.20
N LYS A 756 4.28 27.65 1.09
CA LYS A 756 4.96 27.75 -0.21
C LYS A 756 5.16 26.38 -0.89
N VAL A 757 4.99 25.27 -0.17
CA VAL A 757 5.07 23.91 -0.72
C VAL A 757 3.71 23.45 -1.21
N TYR A 758 2.77 23.33 -0.29
CA TYR A 758 1.38 22.94 -0.51
C TYR A 758 0.47 23.74 0.41
N ASP A 759 -0.73 24.00 -0.09
CA ASP A 759 -1.81 24.53 0.74
C ASP A 759 -2.39 23.41 1.63
N ASN A 760 -2.85 23.77 2.83
CA ASN A 760 -3.58 22.89 3.74
C ASN A 760 -2.80 21.69 4.31
N ILE A 761 -1.50 21.87 4.55
CA ILE A 761 -0.69 20.90 5.32
C ILE A 761 -1.19 20.88 6.77
N ASP A 762 -1.50 19.69 7.28
CA ASP A 762 -1.64 19.48 8.72
C ASP A 762 -0.25 19.33 9.33
N ILE A 763 0.25 20.41 9.90
CA ILE A 763 1.58 20.48 10.52
C ILE A 763 1.69 19.52 11.71
N ALA A 764 0.63 19.42 12.53
CA ALA A 764 0.65 18.63 13.75
C ALA A 764 0.74 17.13 13.43
N GLU A 765 -0.12 16.64 12.53
CA GLU A 765 -0.10 15.22 12.15
C GLU A 765 1.15 14.87 11.32
N THR A 766 1.59 15.78 10.45
CA THR A 766 2.84 15.61 9.69
C THR A 766 4.04 15.45 10.63
N TYR A 767 4.15 16.33 11.63
CA TYR A 767 5.24 16.27 12.61
C TYR A 767 5.16 15.03 13.50
N SER A 768 3.95 14.67 13.94
CA SER A 768 3.68 13.47 14.73
C SER A 768 4.15 12.20 14.00
N ASN A 769 3.82 12.06 12.72
CA ASN A 769 4.28 10.94 11.89
C ASN A 769 5.80 10.94 11.69
N LEU A 770 6.39 12.11 11.47
CA LEU A 770 7.83 12.24 11.23
C LEU A 770 8.67 11.91 12.48
N LYS A 771 8.26 12.36 13.65
CA LYS A 771 9.01 12.17 14.91
C LYS A 771 8.62 10.89 15.66
N GLY A 772 7.49 10.30 15.31
CA GLY A 772 6.97 9.12 15.97
C GLY A 772 6.32 9.38 17.33
N ILE A 773 5.77 10.58 17.54
CA ILE A 773 5.27 11.04 18.85
C ILE A 773 3.79 11.36 18.74
N TRP A 774 2.98 10.81 19.64
CA TRP A 774 1.53 11.00 19.61
C TRP A 774 1.13 12.41 20.07
N ILE A 775 0.05 12.92 19.48
CA ILE A 775 -0.49 14.24 19.78
C ILE A 775 -1.26 14.17 21.11
N LYS A 776 -0.84 15.00 22.05
CA LYS A 776 -1.51 15.14 23.35
C LYS A 776 -2.62 16.17 23.26
N SER A 777 -2.33 17.39 22.82
CA SER A 777 -3.35 18.43 22.62
C SER A 777 -2.98 19.37 21.48
N ILE A 778 -3.98 19.90 20.80
CA ILE A 778 -3.82 20.84 19.69
C ILE A 778 -4.64 22.10 19.92
N SER A 779 -4.09 23.24 19.51
CA SER A 779 -4.72 24.55 19.53
C SER A 779 -4.61 25.22 18.15
N ARG A 780 -5.05 26.48 18.03
CA ARG A 780 -4.91 27.25 16.78
C ARG A 780 -3.45 27.61 16.48
N ASP A 781 -2.63 27.79 17.51
CA ASP A 781 -1.27 28.36 17.36
C ASP A 781 -0.16 27.33 17.58
N PHE A 782 -0.43 26.27 18.37
CA PHE A 782 0.56 25.25 18.70
C PHE A 782 -0.05 23.86 18.90
N VAL A 783 0.82 22.85 18.88
CA VAL A 783 0.54 21.46 19.29
C VAL A 783 1.50 21.04 20.40
N GLU A 784 0.99 20.26 21.37
CA GLU A 784 1.75 19.61 22.42
C GLU A 784 1.70 18.08 22.24
N PHE A 785 2.84 17.43 22.38
CA PHE A 785 2.99 15.98 22.22
C PHE A 785 3.13 15.26 23.57
N GLU A 786 3.01 13.93 23.56
CA GLU A 786 3.09 13.11 24.79
C GLU A 786 4.43 13.26 25.54
N ASN A 787 5.53 13.51 24.84
CA ASN A 787 6.85 13.75 25.42
C ASN A 787 7.03 15.19 25.96
N CYS A 788 5.96 15.98 26.06
CA CYS A 788 5.95 17.39 26.47
C CYS A 788 6.65 18.37 25.51
N GLU A 789 7.03 17.91 24.31
CA GLU A 789 7.48 18.77 23.25
C GLU A 789 6.31 19.64 22.74
N LYS A 790 6.61 20.91 22.43
CA LYS A 790 5.65 21.86 21.88
C LYS A 790 6.16 22.40 20.55
N LEU A 791 5.29 22.38 19.55
CA LEU A 791 5.56 22.93 18.23
C LEU A 791 4.61 24.10 17.97
N ASP A 792 5.20 25.28 17.78
CA ASP A 792 4.50 26.51 17.39
C ASP A 792 4.37 26.57 15.86
N PHE A 793 3.14 26.73 15.35
CA PHE A 793 2.88 26.74 13.91
C PHE A 793 3.41 27.99 13.21
N THR A 794 3.67 29.08 13.95
CA THR A 794 4.19 30.34 13.40
C THR A 794 5.71 30.39 13.35
N ASN A 795 6.39 29.51 14.08
CA ASN A 795 7.84 29.49 14.22
C ASN A 795 8.40 28.06 14.06
N LEU A 796 8.24 27.51 12.88
CA LEU A 796 8.69 26.15 12.55
C LEU A 796 10.21 26.11 12.31
N ASP A 797 10.88 25.19 12.99
CA ASP A 797 12.29 24.86 12.74
C ASP A 797 12.44 24.07 11.43
N TYR A 798 13.24 24.61 10.51
CA TYR A 798 13.46 23.98 9.21
C TYR A 798 14.17 22.62 9.32
N LYS A 799 15.04 22.42 10.31
CA LYS A 799 15.80 21.16 10.44
C LYS A 799 14.87 19.99 10.68
N SER A 800 13.83 20.21 11.48
CA SER A 800 12.87 19.17 11.81
C SER A 800 12.00 18.76 10.63
N PHE A 801 11.69 19.67 9.69
CA PHE A 801 10.89 19.36 8.49
C PHE A 801 11.74 19.10 7.23
N LYS A 802 13.06 19.26 7.32
CA LYS A 802 14.00 19.06 6.20
C LYS A 802 13.73 17.75 5.44
N PRO A 803 13.55 16.57 6.08
CA PRO A 803 13.29 15.31 5.35
C PRO A 803 12.01 15.29 4.51
N LEU A 804 11.03 16.14 4.82
CA LEU A 804 9.78 16.28 4.06
C LEU A 804 9.91 17.25 2.88
N ILE A 805 10.94 18.07 2.84
CA ILE A 805 11.11 19.10 1.82
C ILE A 805 12.26 18.72 0.88
N TRP A 806 13.37 18.27 1.45
CA TRP A 806 14.59 17.91 0.76
C TRP A 806 15.10 16.55 1.24
N TRP A 807 15.42 15.69 0.29
CA TRP A 807 15.81 14.29 0.49
C TRP A 807 17.25 14.03 0.01
N GLY A 808 18.05 15.08 -0.15
CA GLY A 808 19.46 14.98 -0.52
C GLY A 808 20.37 14.46 0.60
N LYS A 809 21.57 14.02 0.18
CA LYS A 809 22.63 13.47 1.04
C LYS A 809 23.13 14.49 2.06
#